data_AF-A0A8C7K0P5-F1
#
_entry.id   AF-A0A8C7K0P5-F1
#
_cell.length_a   1.000
_cell.length_b   1.000
_cell.length_c   1.000
_cell.angle_alpha   90.00
_cell.angle_beta   90.00
_cell.angle_gamma   90.00
#
_symmetry.space_group_name_H-M   'P 1'
#
loop_
_entity.id
_entity.type
_entity.pdbx_description
1 polymer ?
#
loop_
_entity_poly.entity_id
_entity_poly.type
_entity_poly.pdbx_seq_one_letter_code
_entity_poly.pdbx_strand_id
1 'polypeptide(L)'
;TPFFLKGLCECFNIDVKRPRIYTGPEEALFGFSVLQHDNAGDKSMLVGAPWDGPSNTRRGDVYKCIVGEERSSNCTKTYLGERQACAPLWSQECGTSVFSTGICASVSDDLEPRETIAPTAQRCATYMDIVIVLDGSNSIYPWYEVQNFLSNILSKFHISPEQMQVGVLQYGEVAVHEWSLRDYQTTQEVVEAAKNISRQEGRETRTAYAIHMGCTEAFSPERGAREGATKVMIVVTDGESHDGEELPDALEECEKRNITRYAIAVLGHYIRRQQDPETFISEIKYIASDPDDKYFFNVTDEAALNDIVDALGDRIFTLEGTLGYNESSFKFEMSQIGFSTHVLDDGILFGMVGAYDWDGGVLKEGAKGRIMPTREAFESEFPQELKNHAAYLGYTVSSVIVGDWRRLYVAGAPRFKHKGKVILFELSDNGDVNIAQALNGEQIGSYYGSEVCGLDVDQDGITDVLLVAAPMYLGPGNKEAGRVYIYSLSGEEVFVSNGTLKAEDRFQDARFGYALASAPDLNHDGYTDLLVGAPLEDGHNGAIYVYHGQGIHIIHNYKQRIAGSSLSPSLQYFGRSVSARLDLDGDGLLDLAVGAQGSAVLLSSRSIVQINMSLSFQPHSINVIQKTCQRGGRESACLNATACFLALSHSPGTHSSSFARALFDDSNQRQTQLGVRVHTGQTVCHNLPFHVFDTADYIRPISFSLRFKINDTESGPVLDEGWPTTFKRSIAFFKDCGEDDVCVTDLVLQAHMDISGTRYISHTQTHMNTCPYVIRSPRRRLAVEVQLQNRLENAYNTSLTLHYSRNLHFSSLSIRVRNTHTPHTTQTHTPHTHTHKHTLHTDLQHEPDNFILSPPPSLSSSLPFDVSIPIFLSLSFPLSRRIPS
;
A
#
# COMPACT_ATOMS: atom_id res chain seq x y z
N THR A 1 -28.69 -3.04 24.00
CA THR A 1 -27.39 -3.38 23.38
C THR A 1 -27.44 -4.82 22.88
N PRO A 2 -27.29 -5.05 21.57
CA PRO A 2 -27.18 -6.41 21.03
C PRO A 2 -25.75 -6.94 21.24
N PHE A 3 -25.60 -8.07 21.93
CA PHE A 3 -24.33 -8.80 21.93
C PHE A 3 -24.27 -9.67 20.67
N PHE A 4 -23.24 -9.48 19.86
CA PHE A 4 -22.92 -10.39 18.75
C PHE A 4 -22.54 -11.77 19.31
N LEU A 5 -23.13 -12.82 18.76
CA LEU A 5 -22.72 -14.20 19.01
C LEU A 5 -21.42 -14.51 18.24
N LYS A 6 -20.27 -14.16 18.82
CA LYS A 6 -18.99 -14.75 18.35
C LYS A 6 -19.06 -16.27 18.54
N GLY A 7 -18.83 -17.04 17.47
CA GLY A 7 -18.82 -18.52 17.50
C GLY A 7 -19.81 -19.24 16.57
N LEU A 8 -20.47 -18.55 15.63
CA LEU A 8 -21.27 -19.18 14.56
C LEU A 8 -20.55 -19.04 13.20
N CYS A 9 -19.77 -20.07 12.83
CA CYS A 9 -18.97 -20.19 11.61
C CYS A 9 -18.06 -19.00 11.26
N GLU A 10 -16.78 -19.28 11.04
CA GLU A 10 -15.98 -18.44 10.15
C GLU A 10 -16.51 -18.66 8.73
N CYS A 11 -17.21 -17.66 8.19
CA CYS A 11 -17.76 -17.68 6.82
C CYS A 11 -16.71 -17.25 5.78
N PHE A 12 -15.43 -17.48 6.07
CA PHE A 12 -14.32 -17.11 5.21
C PHE A 12 -13.57 -18.35 4.76
N ASN A 13 -13.08 -18.34 3.51
CA ASN A 13 -12.63 -19.55 2.82
C ASN A 13 -11.19 -19.97 3.12
N ILE A 14 -10.30 -19.07 3.56
CA ILE A 14 -8.90 -19.42 3.84
C ILE A 14 -8.80 -20.40 5.03
N ASP A 15 -8.07 -21.50 4.85
CA ASP A 15 -7.87 -22.55 5.86
C ASP A 15 -6.79 -22.19 6.90
N VAL A 16 -7.19 -21.39 7.89
CA VAL A 16 -6.36 -21.08 9.06
C VAL A 16 -6.09 -22.29 9.98
N LYS A 17 -6.68 -23.46 9.75
CA LYS A 17 -6.53 -24.63 10.63
C LYS A 17 -5.46 -25.63 10.17
N ARG A 18 -5.04 -25.59 8.90
CA ARG A 18 -3.96 -26.43 8.37
C ARG A 18 -2.93 -25.61 7.56
N PRO A 19 -2.35 -24.54 8.11
CA PRO A 19 -1.25 -23.84 7.46
C PRO A 19 -0.11 -24.82 7.13
N ARG A 20 0.48 -24.70 5.94
CA ARG A 20 1.77 -25.33 5.62
C ARG A 20 2.86 -24.33 5.99
N ILE A 21 3.62 -24.60 7.05
CA ILE A 21 4.67 -23.70 7.54
C ILE A 21 6.02 -24.26 7.14
N TYR A 22 6.70 -23.55 6.24
CA TYR A 22 8.04 -23.82 5.78
C TYR A 22 9.02 -23.04 6.65
N THR A 23 10.02 -23.70 7.23
CA THR A 23 11.05 -23.06 8.07
C THR A 23 12.38 -22.91 7.32
N GLY A 24 13.15 -21.89 7.67
CA GLY A 24 14.48 -21.63 7.11
C GLY A 24 15.35 -20.80 8.06
N PRO A 25 16.61 -20.46 7.68
CA PRO A 25 17.55 -19.81 8.59
C PRO A 25 17.10 -18.40 8.97
N GLU A 26 16.95 -18.16 10.27
CA GLU A 26 16.46 -16.88 10.82
C GLU A 26 17.50 -15.77 10.62
N GLU A 27 18.77 -16.10 10.83
CA GLU A 27 19.94 -15.24 10.64
C GLU A 27 20.24 -14.87 9.17
N ALA A 28 19.57 -15.54 8.23
CA ALA A 28 19.56 -15.23 6.81
C ALA A 28 18.37 -14.34 6.39
N LEU A 29 17.47 -14.02 7.34
CA LEU A 29 16.19 -13.35 7.11
C LEU A 29 15.28 -14.13 6.14
N PHE A 30 15.31 -15.46 6.17
CA PHE A 30 14.39 -16.30 5.40
C PHE A 30 12.93 -15.90 5.65
N GLY A 31 12.14 -15.79 4.59
CA GLY A 31 10.76 -15.29 4.63
C GLY A 31 10.64 -13.76 4.43
N PHE A 32 11.72 -13.08 4.04
CA PHE A 32 11.70 -11.64 3.77
C PHE A 32 10.69 -11.29 2.67
N SER A 33 10.83 -11.93 1.52
CA SER A 33 9.91 -11.86 0.38
C SER A 33 9.40 -13.26 0.04
N VAL A 34 8.18 -13.34 -0.49
CA VAL A 34 7.56 -14.58 -0.99
C VAL A 34 6.93 -14.32 -2.34
N LEU A 35 7.04 -15.28 -3.26
CA LEU A 35 6.45 -15.22 -4.60
C LEU A 35 5.94 -16.61 -4.99
N GLN A 36 4.68 -16.69 -5.41
CA GLN A 36 4.14 -17.92 -5.99
C GLN A 36 4.68 -18.10 -7.42
N HIS A 37 5.08 -19.32 -7.77
CA HIS A 37 5.76 -19.66 -9.02
C HIS A 37 5.15 -20.93 -9.63
N ASP A 38 4.84 -20.87 -10.93
CA ASP A 38 4.49 -22.03 -11.76
C ASP A 38 5.49 -22.10 -12.93
N ASN A 39 6.04 -23.29 -13.16
CA ASN A 39 6.74 -23.65 -14.38
C ASN A 39 6.08 -24.89 -15.01
N ALA A 40 5.21 -24.67 -15.99
CA ALA A 40 4.53 -25.72 -16.76
C ALA A 40 3.80 -26.79 -15.91
N GLY A 41 3.32 -26.42 -14.72
CA GLY A 41 2.68 -27.29 -13.74
C GLY A 41 3.54 -27.66 -12.53
N ASP A 42 4.84 -27.33 -12.51
CA ASP A 42 5.70 -27.44 -11.32
C ASP A 42 5.48 -26.24 -10.40
N LYS A 43 4.43 -26.35 -9.57
CA LYS A 43 3.97 -25.29 -8.66
C LYS A 43 4.80 -25.23 -7.37
N SER A 44 5.28 -24.04 -7.04
CA SER A 44 6.13 -23.80 -5.87
C SER A 44 6.02 -22.38 -5.33
N MET A 45 6.53 -22.18 -4.11
CA MET A 45 6.73 -20.86 -3.51
C MET A 45 8.22 -20.55 -3.49
N LEU A 46 8.62 -19.44 -4.10
CA LEU A 46 9.97 -18.87 -3.96
C LEU A 46 10.02 -18.00 -2.70
N VAL A 47 11.08 -18.12 -1.91
CA VAL A 47 11.26 -17.40 -0.65
C VAL A 47 12.63 -16.73 -0.60
N GLY A 48 12.65 -15.41 -0.43
CA GLY A 48 13.87 -14.63 -0.30
C GLY A 48 14.48 -14.72 1.10
N ALA A 49 15.80 -14.89 1.16
CA ALA A 49 16.63 -14.85 2.36
C ALA A 49 17.81 -13.88 2.12
N PRO A 50 17.60 -12.55 2.17
CA PRO A 50 18.56 -11.55 1.68
C PRO A 50 19.84 -11.42 2.53
N TRP A 51 19.94 -12.12 3.66
CA TRP A 51 21.12 -12.11 4.53
C TRP A 51 21.82 -13.49 4.57
N ASP A 52 21.47 -14.39 3.66
CA ASP A 52 22.14 -15.69 3.48
C ASP A 52 23.57 -15.52 2.92
N GLY A 53 24.39 -16.55 3.14
CA GLY A 53 25.78 -16.66 2.70
C GLY A 53 26.81 -16.60 3.84
N PRO A 54 28.11 -16.79 3.49
CA PRO A 54 29.20 -16.78 4.47
C PRO A 54 29.30 -15.41 5.15
N SER A 55 29.71 -15.38 6.42
CA SER A 55 29.65 -14.17 7.27
C SER A 55 30.43 -12.95 6.77
N ASN A 56 31.41 -13.14 5.87
CA ASN A 56 32.19 -12.08 5.21
C ASN A 56 31.69 -11.71 3.80
N THR A 57 30.76 -12.48 3.24
CA THR A 57 30.35 -12.42 1.82
C THR A 57 28.86 -12.74 1.65
N ARG A 58 28.03 -12.26 2.58
CA ARG A 58 26.55 -12.38 2.50
C ARG A 58 26.05 -11.65 1.27
N ARG A 59 25.34 -12.36 0.40
CA ARG A 59 24.76 -11.85 -0.85
C ARG A 59 23.24 -12.05 -0.92
N GLY A 60 22.67 -12.74 0.07
CA GLY A 60 21.32 -13.25 0.01
C GLY A 60 21.19 -14.48 -0.89
N ASP A 61 20.03 -15.13 -0.84
CA ASP A 61 19.69 -16.24 -1.73
C ASP A 61 18.17 -16.45 -1.84
N VAL A 62 17.74 -17.32 -2.75
CA VAL A 62 16.32 -17.64 -3.00
C VAL A 62 16.06 -19.13 -2.89
N TYR A 63 15.12 -19.50 -2.02
CA TYR A 63 14.76 -20.88 -1.71
C TYR A 63 13.48 -21.29 -2.46
N LYS A 64 13.50 -22.45 -3.13
CA LYS A 64 12.30 -23.06 -3.74
C LYS A 64 11.64 -24.00 -2.74
N CYS A 65 10.42 -23.68 -2.34
CA CYS A 65 9.56 -24.47 -1.47
C CYS A 65 8.51 -25.19 -2.32
N ILE A 66 8.62 -26.51 -2.46
CA ILE A 66 7.72 -27.33 -3.30
C ILE A 66 6.41 -27.59 -2.56
N VAL A 67 5.27 -27.49 -3.26
CA VAL A 67 3.94 -27.75 -2.70
C VAL A 67 3.49 -29.17 -3.05
N GLY A 68 3.97 -30.16 -2.28
CA GLY A 68 3.64 -31.58 -2.46
C GLY A 68 2.47 -32.08 -1.58
N GLU A 69 2.23 -33.39 -1.57
CA GLU A 69 1.24 -34.02 -0.65
C GLU A 69 1.69 -33.95 0.83
N GLU A 70 2.99 -33.93 1.10
CA GLU A 70 3.53 -33.85 2.47
C GLU A 70 3.52 -32.42 3.01
N ARG A 71 3.02 -32.25 4.25
CA ARG A 71 2.97 -30.93 4.92
C ARG A 71 4.33 -30.39 5.39
N SER A 72 5.39 -31.20 5.30
CA SER A 72 6.75 -30.88 5.72
C SER A 72 7.72 -30.98 4.53
N SER A 73 7.34 -30.42 3.39
CA SER A 73 8.22 -30.25 2.24
C SER A 73 9.35 -29.27 2.57
N ASN A 74 10.59 -29.74 2.58
CA ASN A 74 11.76 -28.88 2.78
C ASN A 74 11.90 -27.90 1.61
N CYS A 75 12.17 -26.63 1.91
CA CYS A 75 12.61 -25.69 0.89
C CYS A 75 14.05 -26.01 0.51
N THR A 76 14.29 -26.31 -0.76
CA THR A 76 15.64 -26.42 -1.29
C THR A 76 16.22 -25.03 -1.47
N LYS A 77 17.44 -24.79 -0.97
CA LYS A 77 18.27 -23.68 -1.44
C LYS A 77 18.57 -23.94 -2.92
N THR A 78 17.76 -23.36 -3.79
CA THR A 78 18.08 -23.20 -5.20
C THR A 78 19.37 -22.40 -5.27
N TYR A 79 20.32 -22.77 -6.13
CA TYR A 79 21.52 -21.95 -6.36
C TYR A 79 21.18 -20.79 -7.32
N LEU A 80 20.15 -20.04 -6.94
CA LEU A 80 19.57 -18.92 -7.65
C LEU A 80 20.49 -17.70 -7.53
N GLY A 81 21.61 -17.80 -8.24
CA GLY A 81 21.84 -16.76 -9.23
C GLY A 81 20.56 -16.65 -10.06
N GLU A 82 19.76 -15.63 -9.75
CA GLU A 82 18.73 -15.06 -10.61
C GLU A 82 17.40 -15.87 -10.77
N ARG A 83 16.23 -15.30 -10.40
CA ARG A 83 14.96 -15.24 -11.21
C ARG A 83 14.24 -13.91 -10.92
N GLN A 84 14.64 -12.84 -11.63
CA GLN A 84 14.42 -11.44 -11.23
C GLN A 84 14.69 -11.19 -9.74
N ALA A 85 15.80 -11.77 -9.27
CA ALA A 85 16.31 -11.63 -7.92
C ALA A 85 17.33 -10.48 -7.89
N CYS A 86 16.87 -9.27 -7.62
CA CYS A 86 17.76 -8.12 -7.47
C CYS A 86 18.42 -8.09 -6.08
N ALA A 87 19.71 -7.79 -6.04
CA ALA A 87 20.47 -7.45 -4.85
C ALA A 87 20.84 -5.95 -4.90
N PRO A 88 19.96 -5.03 -4.44
CA PRO A 88 20.19 -3.58 -4.51
C PRO A 88 21.27 -3.07 -3.53
N LEU A 89 21.82 -3.95 -2.70
CA LEU A 89 22.98 -3.71 -1.84
C LEU A 89 24.25 -4.38 -2.37
N TRP A 90 24.23 -4.89 -3.61
CA TRP A 90 25.46 -5.29 -4.29
C TRP A 90 26.34 -4.06 -4.50
N SER A 91 27.61 -4.21 -4.13
CA SER A 91 28.58 -3.13 -4.12
C SER A 91 29.93 -3.55 -4.70
N GLN A 92 30.66 -2.55 -5.19
CA GLN A 92 31.97 -2.69 -5.82
C GLN A 92 32.94 -1.68 -5.22
N GLU A 93 34.15 -2.13 -4.93
CA GLU A 93 35.28 -1.28 -4.54
C GLU A 93 35.83 -0.55 -5.80
N CYS A 94 35.95 0.77 -5.71
CA CYS A 94 36.49 1.66 -6.73
C CYS A 94 37.50 2.61 -6.07
N GLY A 95 38.79 2.27 -6.14
CA GLY A 95 39.83 3.02 -5.43
C GLY A 95 39.68 2.87 -3.92
N THR A 96 39.48 3.99 -3.22
CA THR A 96 39.14 4.06 -1.79
C THR A 96 37.63 4.03 -1.51
N SER A 97 36.82 4.19 -2.56
CA SER A 97 35.36 4.36 -2.47
C SER A 97 34.64 3.03 -2.70
N VAL A 98 33.43 2.88 -2.15
CA VAL A 98 32.58 1.67 -2.31
C VAL A 98 31.25 2.09 -2.91
N PHE A 99 31.03 1.75 -4.18
CA PHE A 99 29.83 2.10 -4.94
C PHE A 99 28.77 1.02 -4.73
N SER A 100 27.55 1.41 -4.39
CA SER A 100 26.40 0.52 -4.16
C SER A 100 25.39 0.67 -5.29
N THR A 101 25.78 0.22 -6.47
CA THR A 101 24.99 0.38 -7.71
C THR A 101 23.79 -0.56 -7.76
N GLY A 102 23.84 -1.71 -7.09
CA GLY A 102 22.84 -2.77 -7.18
C GLY A 102 23.02 -3.67 -8.42
N ILE A 103 22.45 -4.87 -8.37
CA ILE A 103 22.52 -5.85 -9.47
C ILE A 103 21.23 -6.66 -9.59
N CYS A 104 20.82 -6.96 -10.82
CA CYS A 104 19.61 -7.68 -11.19
C CYS A 104 19.92 -8.78 -12.24
N ALA A 105 18.88 -9.45 -12.75
CA ALA A 105 18.94 -10.91 -12.89
C ALA A 105 17.84 -11.48 -13.81
N SER A 106 18.13 -11.88 -15.06
CA SER A 106 17.13 -12.32 -16.08
C SER A 106 17.33 -13.76 -16.55
N VAL A 107 16.24 -14.54 -16.68
CA VAL A 107 16.23 -15.98 -16.27
C VAL A 107 15.11 -16.79 -16.94
N SER A 108 15.27 -18.11 -17.07
CA SER A 108 14.21 -19.02 -17.52
C SER A 108 13.19 -19.41 -16.43
N ASP A 109 12.25 -20.25 -16.84
CA ASP A 109 11.20 -20.85 -16.00
C ASP A 109 11.73 -22.00 -15.14
N ASP A 110 12.79 -22.66 -15.59
CA ASP A 110 13.55 -23.72 -14.90
C ASP A 110 14.39 -23.24 -13.70
N LEU A 111 14.44 -21.92 -13.45
CA LEU A 111 15.27 -21.27 -12.42
C LEU A 111 16.79 -21.27 -12.71
N GLU A 112 17.18 -21.38 -13.98
CA GLU A 112 18.57 -21.20 -14.44
C GLU A 112 18.84 -19.76 -14.93
N PRO A 113 19.92 -19.10 -14.46
CA PRO A 113 20.30 -17.73 -14.87
C PRO A 113 20.58 -17.61 -16.37
N ARG A 114 20.19 -16.49 -16.98
CA ARG A 114 20.47 -16.19 -18.41
C ARG A 114 21.32 -14.93 -18.60
N GLU A 115 21.01 -13.84 -17.90
CA GLU A 115 21.62 -12.54 -18.12
C GLU A 115 21.57 -11.63 -16.88
N THR A 116 22.75 -11.30 -16.36
CA THR A 116 22.92 -10.39 -15.23
C THR A 116 22.71 -8.94 -15.67
N ILE A 117 21.64 -8.32 -15.17
CA ILE A 117 21.24 -6.93 -15.43
C ILE A 117 21.95 -6.01 -14.43
N ALA A 118 23.03 -5.36 -14.88
CA ALA A 118 23.82 -4.42 -14.08
C ALA A 118 23.94 -3.03 -14.76
N PRO A 119 22.82 -2.37 -15.14
CA PRO A 119 22.84 -1.26 -16.10
C PRO A 119 23.45 0.04 -15.55
N THR A 120 23.49 0.19 -14.23
CA THR A 120 24.12 1.28 -13.47
C THR A 120 25.50 0.93 -12.91
N ALA A 121 26.03 -0.27 -13.20
CA ALA A 121 27.38 -0.66 -12.81
C ALA A 121 28.43 0.11 -13.63
N GLN A 122 28.66 1.35 -13.21
CA GLN A 122 29.70 2.22 -13.71
C GLN A 122 31.06 1.54 -13.48
N ARG A 123 31.84 1.36 -14.56
CA ARG A 123 33.26 1.02 -14.41
C ARG A 123 33.89 2.13 -13.55
N CYS A 124 34.72 1.78 -12.57
CA CYS A 124 35.45 2.76 -11.77
C CYS A 124 36.24 3.70 -12.71
N ALA A 125 35.79 4.96 -12.86
CA ALA A 125 36.17 5.81 -13.99
C ALA A 125 36.25 7.29 -13.60
N THR A 126 37.04 7.58 -12.57
CA THR A 126 37.50 8.92 -12.20
C THR A 126 39.02 8.91 -12.14
N TYR A 127 39.65 8.83 -13.32
CA TYR A 127 41.07 9.14 -13.44
C TYR A 127 41.29 10.58 -12.95
N MET A 128 42.27 10.80 -12.06
CA MET A 128 42.59 12.15 -11.58
C MET A 128 44.04 12.50 -11.89
N ASP A 129 44.22 13.65 -12.52
CA ASP A 129 45.52 14.26 -12.79
C ASP A 129 45.67 15.44 -11.83
N ILE A 130 46.66 15.38 -10.94
CA ILE A 130 46.91 16.42 -9.92
C ILE A 130 48.21 17.13 -10.25
N VAL A 131 48.20 18.46 -10.25
CA VAL A 131 49.42 19.28 -10.41
C VAL A 131 49.53 20.22 -9.22
N ILE A 132 50.57 20.05 -8.41
CA ILE A 132 50.88 20.98 -7.32
C ILE A 132 51.78 22.08 -7.87
N VAL A 133 51.31 23.33 -7.78
CA VAL A 133 52.02 24.55 -8.17
C VAL A 133 52.53 25.21 -6.89
N LEU A 134 53.85 25.18 -6.69
CA LEU A 134 54.47 25.35 -5.38
C LEU A 134 55.48 26.50 -5.36
N ASP A 135 55.26 27.47 -4.49
CA ASP A 135 56.20 28.56 -4.25
C ASP A 135 57.51 28.02 -3.63
N GLY A 136 58.63 28.30 -4.31
CA GLY A 136 60.01 28.00 -3.91
C GLY A 136 60.87 29.25 -3.69
N SER A 137 60.25 30.42 -3.58
CA SER A 137 60.90 31.71 -3.34
C SER A 137 61.56 31.80 -1.96
N ASN A 138 62.22 32.93 -1.67
CA ASN A 138 62.94 33.18 -0.41
C ASN A 138 62.09 33.67 0.76
N SER A 139 60.76 33.74 0.64
CA SER A 139 59.84 33.97 1.77
C SER A 139 59.50 32.67 2.50
N ILE A 140 59.18 31.60 1.74
CA ILE A 140 58.92 30.24 2.23
C ILE A 140 60.09 29.71 3.06
N TYR A 141 59.94 29.65 4.39
CA TYR A 141 60.97 29.15 5.29
C TYR A 141 60.42 28.66 6.65
N PRO A 142 60.67 27.41 7.08
CA PRO A 142 61.70 26.52 6.57
C PRO A 142 61.16 25.49 5.57
N TRP A 143 61.90 25.26 4.48
CA TRP A 143 61.51 24.39 3.37
C TRP A 143 61.12 22.95 3.78
N TYR A 144 61.69 22.42 4.86
CA TYR A 144 61.41 21.05 5.27
C TYR A 144 59.94 20.82 5.68
N GLU A 145 59.20 21.87 6.11
CA GLU A 145 57.77 21.73 6.41
C GLU A 145 56.93 21.59 5.12
N VAL A 146 57.38 22.19 4.02
CA VAL A 146 56.80 21.98 2.68
C VAL A 146 57.10 20.56 2.19
N GLN A 147 58.32 20.05 2.41
CA GLN A 147 58.66 18.65 2.12
C GLN A 147 57.80 17.67 2.95
N ASN A 148 57.59 17.98 4.25
CA ASN A 148 56.68 17.24 5.14
C ASN A 148 55.26 17.24 4.56
N PHE A 149 54.68 18.42 4.29
CA PHE A 149 53.34 18.60 3.72
C PHE A 149 53.15 17.79 2.43
N LEU A 150 54.07 17.93 1.46
CA LEU A 150 54.04 17.16 0.21
C LEU A 150 54.06 15.65 0.50
N SER A 151 55.01 15.17 1.33
CA SER A 151 55.11 13.75 1.64
C SER A 151 53.84 13.21 2.32
N ASN A 152 53.20 14.02 3.16
CA ASN A 152 51.98 13.66 3.89
C ASN A 152 50.75 13.65 2.97
N ILE A 153 50.50 14.69 2.17
CA ILE A 153 49.35 14.72 1.24
C ILE A 153 49.49 13.66 0.15
N LEU A 154 50.69 13.48 -0.42
CA LEU A 154 50.93 12.50 -1.47
C LEU A 154 50.79 11.06 -0.92
N SER A 155 51.04 10.82 0.37
CA SER A 155 50.79 9.52 1.01
C SER A 155 49.31 9.15 1.15
N LYS A 156 48.39 10.12 1.04
CA LYS A 156 46.94 9.88 1.03
C LYS A 156 46.46 9.39 -0.35
N PHE A 157 47.12 9.81 -1.43
CA PHE A 157 46.69 9.54 -2.79
C PHE A 157 47.07 8.14 -3.27
N HIS A 158 46.15 7.50 -4.01
CA HIS A 158 46.34 6.20 -4.63
C HIS A 158 46.93 6.38 -6.03
N ILE A 159 48.23 6.70 -6.06
CA ILE A 159 48.96 7.05 -7.28
C ILE A 159 49.25 5.78 -8.09
N SER A 160 48.67 5.71 -9.29
CA SER A 160 48.89 4.66 -10.28
C SER A 160 48.43 5.12 -11.67
N PRO A 161 48.97 4.55 -12.77
CA PRO A 161 48.53 4.88 -14.13
C PRO A 161 47.02 4.68 -14.38
N GLU A 162 46.39 3.79 -13.61
CA GLU A 162 44.97 3.42 -13.70
C GLU A 162 44.06 4.23 -12.74
N GLN A 163 44.61 5.06 -11.84
CA GLN A 163 43.83 5.94 -10.97
C GLN A 163 44.43 7.35 -10.92
N MET A 164 45.23 7.69 -9.91
CA MET A 164 45.77 9.05 -9.73
C MET A 164 47.17 9.23 -10.33
N GLN A 165 47.41 10.34 -11.02
CA GLN A 165 48.73 10.77 -11.48
C GLN A 165 49.05 12.13 -10.88
N VAL A 166 50.31 12.37 -10.50
CA VAL A 166 50.70 13.62 -9.81
C VAL A 166 51.99 14.21 -10.38
N GLY A 167 51.93 15.47 -10.81
CA GLY A 167 53.08 16.29 -11.18
C GLY A 167 53.31 17.44 -10.19
N VAL A 168 54.53 17.98 -10.16
CA VAL A 168 54.89 19.14 -9.33
C VAL A 168 55.62 20.19 -10.16
N LEU A 169 55.16 21.43 -10.08
CA LEU A 169 55.71 22.62 -10.71
C LEU A 169 56.14 23.59 -9.60
N GLN A 170 57.44 23.74 -9.38
CA GLN A 170 57.97 24.69 -8.40
C GLN A 170 58.22 26.05 -9.09
N TYR A 171 58.01 27.18 -8.40
CA TYR A 171 58.19 28.51 -8.99
C TYR A 171 58.77 29.58 -8.06
N GLY A 172 59.17 30.71 -8.65
CA GLY A 172 59.71 31.89 -7.98
C GLY A 172 59.95 32.99 -9.03
N GLU A 173 61.22 33.31 -9.29
CA GLU A 173 61.64 34.17 -10.42
C GLU A 173 61.58 33.42 -11.77
N VAL A 174 61.70 32.09 -11.73
CA VAL A 174 61.46 31.14 -12.82
C VAL A 174 60.60 29.99 -12.30
N ALA A 175 60.03 29.17 -13.20
CA ALA A 175 59.23 28.01 -12.83
C ALA A 175 59.75 26.73 -13.52
N VAL A 176 59.75 25.62 -12.78
CA VAL A 176 60.42 24.36 -13.11
C VAL A 176 59.53 23.18 -12.77
N HIS A 177 59.28 22.30 -13.75
CA HIS A 177 58.63 21.01 -13.50
C HIS A 177 59.63 20.09 -12.81
N GLU A 178 59.43 19.84 -11.51
CA GLU A 178 60.23 18.90 -10.73
C GLU A 178 59.96 17.46 -11.19
N TRP A 179 58.69 17.16 -11.49
CA TRP A 179 58.28 15.97 -12.24
C TRP A 179 56.90 16.15 -12.90
N SER A 180 56.66 15.35 -13.93
CA SER A 180 55.43 15.33 -14.74
C SER A 180 54.49 14.19 -14.32
N LEU A 181 53.22 14.25 -14.73
CA LEU A 181 52.16 13.29 -14.38
C LEU A 181 52.50 11.82 -14.66
N ARG A 182 53.36 11.54 -15.65
CA ARG A 182 53.80 10.17 -16.03
C ARG A 182 55.08 9.68 -15.36
N ASP A 183 55.83 10.56 -14.69
CA ASP A 183 57.26 10.32 -14.40
C ASP A 183 57.45 9.36 -13.20
N TYR A 184 56.42 9.18 -12.37
CA TYR A 184 56.32 8.18 -11.30
C TYR A 184 55.00 7.39 -11.42
N GLN A 185 54.99 6.13 -10.96
CA GLN A 185 53.85 5.23 -11.18
C GLN A 185 53.26 4.64 -9.90
N THR A 186 53.84 4.94 -8.73
CA THR A 186 53.36 4.49 -7.42
C THR A 186 53.45 5.58 -6.36
N THR A 187 52.58 5.51 -5.35
CA THR A 187 52.62 6.42 -4.18
C THR A 187 53.98 6.41 -3.47
N GLN A 188 54.67 5.26 -3.43
CA GLN A 188 55.97 5.13 -2.74
C GLN A 188 57.07 5.92 -3.45
N GLU A 189 57.11 5.91 -4.78
CA GLU A 189 58.09 6.68 -5.57
C GLU A 189 57.87 8.18 -5.41
N VAL A 190 56.62 8.64 -5.53
CA VAL A 190 56.25 10.06 -5.41
C VAL A 190 56.52 10.60 -4.00
N VAL A 191 56.18 9.84 -2.96
CA VAL A 191 56.46 10.24 -1.57
C VAL A 191 57.96 10.30 -1.27
N GLU A 192 58.79 9.47 -1.91
CA GLU A 192 60.24 9.57 -1.76
C GLU A 192 60.85 10.72 -2.58
N ALA A 193 60.33 11.02 -3.77
CA ALA A 193 60.69 12.21 -4.53
C ALA A 193 60.38 13.50 -3.74
N ALA A 194 59.19 13.57 -3.12
CA ALA A 194 58.73 14.70 -2.31
C ALA A 194 59.58 14.98 -1.05
N LYS A 195 60.28 13.99 -0.49
CA LYS A 195 61.25 14.22 0.60
C LYS A 195 62.57 14.80 0.13
N ASN A 196 62.92 14.57 -1.14
CA ASN A 196 64.21 14.91 -1.73
C ASN A 196 64.16 16.17 -2.62
N ILE A 197 62.97 16.75 -2.85
CA ILE A 197 62.76 18.00 -3.59
C ILE A 197 63.54 19.18 -2.97
N SER A 198 64.42 19.79 -3.77
CA SER A 198 65.17 20.98 -3.37
C SER A 198 64.40 22.26 -3.69
N ARG A 199 64.50 23.27 -2.81
CA ARG A 199 63.98 24.62 -3.08
C ARG A 199 64.76 25.27 -4.24
N GLN A 200 64.07 25.85 -5.22
CA GLN A 200 64.69 26.52 -6.37
C GLN A 200 65.39 27.83 -5.99
N GLU A 201 64.86 28.52 -4.96
CA GLU A 201 65.26 29.85 -4.49
C GLU A 201 64.96 31.00 -5.49
N GLY A 202 64.39 32.10 -5.01
CA GLY A 202 63.99 33.23 -5.87
C GLY A 202 63.72 34.50 -5.08
N ARG A 203 63.86 35.67 -5.72
CA ARG A 203 63.55 36.98 -5.08
C ARG A 203 62.18 37.53 -5.42
N GLU A 204 61.51 36.93 -6.40
CA GLU A 204 60.18 37.25 -6.86
C GLU A 204 59.29 36.01 -6.72
N THR A 205 57.98 36.22 -6.64
CA THR A 205 56.95 35.18 -6.62
C THR A 205 56.03 35.41 -7.82
N ARG A 206 56.23 34.65 -8.89
CA ARG A 206 55.49 34.78 -10.17
C ARG A 206 54.37 33.75 -10.29
N THR A 207 53.30 33.95 -9.51
CA THR A 207 52.19 32.99 -9.42
C THR A 207 51.33 32.95 -10.68
N ALA A 208 51.13 34.08 -11.38
CA ALA A 208 50.35 34.10 -12.62
C ALA A 208 51.02 33.26 -13.72
N TYR A 209 52.33 33.48 -13.93
CA TYR A 209 53.15 32.69 -14.84
C TYR A 209 53.16 31.19 -14.48
N ALA A 210 53.26 30.86 -13.19
CA ALA A 210 53.25 29.48 -12.71
C ALA A 210 51.90 28.78 -12.93
N ILE A 211 50.78 29.46 -12.66
CA ILE A 211 49.42 28.96 -12.97
C ILE A 211 49.26 28.76 -14.48
N HIS A 212 49.69 29.74 -15.29
CA HIS A 212 49.60 29.66 -16.75
C HIS A 212 50.38 28.46 -17.29
N MET A 213 51.63 28.23 -16.86
CA MET A 213 52.39 27.02 -17.25
C MET A 213 51.78 25.73 -16.68
N GLY A 214 51.19 25.76 -15.49
CA GLY A 214 50.43 24.63 -14.95
C GLY A 214 49.29 24.21 -15.89
N CYS A 215 48.45 25.18 -16.29
CA CYS A 215 47.30 24.93 -17.15
C CYS A 215 47.69 24.65 -18.61
N THR A 216 48.75 25.29 -19.14
CA THR A 216 49.21 25.10 -20.53
C THR A 216 50.11 23.87 -20.73
N GLU A 217 51.16 23.71 -19.92
CA GLU A 217 52.16 22.64 -20.03
C GLU A 217 51.93 21.45 -19.09
N ALA A 218 51.69 21.66 -17.79
CA ALA A 218 51.65 20.56 -16.83
C ALA A 218 50.51 19.58 -17.14
N PHE A 219 49.35 20.12 -17.52
CA PHE A 219 48.19 19.36 -18.01
C PHE A 219 48.22 19.05 -19.53
N SER A 220 49.41 19.00 -20.15
CA SER A 220 49.56 18.55 -21.54
C SER A 220 49.68 17.01 -21.64
N PRO A 221 49.17 16.39 -22.73
CA PRO A 221 49.45 14.97 -23.02
C PRO A 221 50.95 14.68 -23.15
N GLU A 222 51.74 15.66 -23.59
CA GLU A 222 53.21 15.57 -23.68
C GLU A 222 53.91 15.45 -22.31
N ARG A 223 53.25 15.85 -21.22
CA ARG A 223 53.69 15.65 -19.82
C ARG A 223 52.94 14.51 -19.10
N GLY A 224 52.02 13.83 -19.79
CA GLY A 224 51.32 12.64 -19.31
C GLY A 224 49.82 12.82 -19.04
N ALA A 225 49.28 14.03 -19.19
CA ALA A 225 47.88 14.29 -18.86
C ALA A 225 46.90 13.50 -19.74
N ARG A 226 45.85 13.00 -19.10
CA ARG A 226 44.86 12.07 -19.67
C ARG A 226 43.61 12.84 -20.08
N GLU A 227 43.13 12.59 -21.31
CA GLU A 227 42.06 13.39 -21.94
C GLU A 227 40.73 13.32 -21.15
N GLY A 228 40.41 12.16 -20.57
CA GLY A 228 39.23 11.91 -19.74
C GLY A 228 39.48 11.90 -18.23
N ALA A 229 40.54 12.56 -17.74
CA ALA A 229 40.81 12.70 -16.31
C ALA A 229 40.31 14.03 -15.75
N THR A 230 39.83 14.03 -14.50
CA THR A 230 39.57 15.25 -13.73
C THR A 230 40.91 15.90 -13.38
N LYS A 231 41.05 17.19 -13.71
CA LYS A 231 42.31 17.93 -13.56
C LYS A 231 42.23 18.84 -12.33
N VAL A 232 43.11 18.61 -11.36
CA VAL A 232 43.13 19.32 -10.09
C VAL A 232 44.46 20.03 -9.90
N MET A 233 44.44 21.35 -9.89
CA MET A 233 45.59 22.16 -9.51
C MET A 233 45.54 22.48 -8.01
N ILE A 234 46.70 22.44 -7.34
CA ILE A 234 46.84 22.88 -5.95
C ILE A 234 47.94 23.95 -5.91
N VAL A 235 47.56 25.22 -5.76
CA VAL A 235 48.48 26.35 -5.67
C VAL A 235 48.84 26.62 -4.21
N VAL A 236 50.13 26.74 -3.89
CA VAL A 236 50.62 26.96 -2.51
C VAL A 236 51.69 28.06 -2.50
N THR A 237 51.47 29.12 -1.71
CA THR A 237 52.32 30.33 -1.67
C THR A 237 52.23 31.06 -0.32
N ASP A 238 53.22 31.91 0.00
CA ASP A 238 53.26 32.79 1.18
C ASP A 238 53.37 34.30 0.86
N GLY A 239 53.23 34.70 -0.41
CA GLY A 239 53.38 36.10 -0.85
C GLY A 239 52.59 36.50 -2.09
N GLU A 240 52.23 37.78 -2.16
CA GLU A 240 51.54 38.41 -3.30
C GLU A 240 52.32 38.28 -4.63
N SER A 241 51.57 38.06 -5.71
CA SER A 241 52.10 37.79 -7.04
C SER A 241 52.75 39.02 -7.66
N HIS A 242 54.04 38.91 -7.98
CA HIS A 242 54.82 39.99 -8.60
C HIS A 242 54.41 40.26 -10.07
N ASP A 243 53.65 39.33 -10.64
CA ASP A 243 53.01 39.33 -11.96
C ASP A 243 51.47 39.33 -11.84
N GLY A 244 50.90 39.80 -10.72
CA GLY A 244 49.47 39.72 -10.42
C GLY A 244 48.53 40.36 -11.45
N GLU A 245 49.01 41.30 -12.26
CA GLU A 245 48.25 41.86 -13.40
C GLU A 245 47.94 40.82 -14.50
N GLU A 246 48.71 39.72 -14.57
CA GLU A 246 48.55 38.63 -15.55
C GLU A 246 47.65 37.47 -15.02
N LEU A 247 47.21 37.51 -13.75
CA LEU A 247 46.35 36.48 -13.16
C LEU A 247 45.04 36.21 -13.93
N PRO A 248 44.28 37.22 -14.43
CA PRO A 248 43.03 36.97 -15.14
C PRO A 248 43.21 36.12 -16.40
N ASP A 249 44.24 36.39 -17.20
CA ASP A 249 44.55 35.66 -18.44
C ASP A 249 45.02 34.22 -18.13
N ALA A 250 45.78 34.03 -17.04
CA ALA A 250 46.17 32.71 -16.56
C ALA A 250 44.97 31.86 -16.11
N LEU A 251 44.04 32.46 -15.35
CA LEU A 251 42.85 31.80 -14.85
C LEU A 251 41.84 31.48 -15.96
N GLU A 252 41.67 32.36 -16.97
CA GLU A 252 40.80 32.08 -18.13
C GLU A 252 41.30 30.84 -18.92
N GLU A 253 42.61 30.64 -19.04
CA GLU A 253 43.19 29.44 -19.69
C GLU A 253 43.00 28.16 -18.86
N CYS A 254 42.93 28.27 -17.53
CA CYS A 254 42.58 27.15 -16.65
C CYS A 254 41.09 26.76 -16.76
N GLU A 255 40.18 27.75 -16.81
CA GLU A 255 38.74 27.52 -16.99
C GLU A 255 38.43 26.90 -18.36
N LYS A 256 39.04 27.39 -19.46
CA LYS A 256 38.93 26.78 -20.80
C LYS A 256 39.29 25.30 -20.85
N ARG A 257 40.13 24.84 -19.92
CA ARG A 257 40.64 23.45 -19.83
C ARG A 257 39.93 22.61 -18.77
N ASN A 258 38.92 23.17 -18.10
CA ASN A 258 38.16 22.57 -17.00
C ASN A 258 39.08 22.07 -15.86
N ILE A 259 39.97 22.95 -15.37
CA ILE A 259 40.93 22.67 -14.31
C ILE A 259 40.44 23.28 -12.99
N THR A 260 40.04 22.43 -12.05
CA THR A 260 39.66 22.82 -10.68
C THR A 260 40.90 23.25 -9.92
N ARG A 261 40.87 24.41 -9.26
CA ARG A 261 42.01 25.00 -8.55
C ARG A 261 41.72 25.11 -7.05
N TYR A 262 42.51 24.42 -6.24
CA TYR A 262 42.67 24.72 -4.82
C TYR A 262 43.78 25.76 -4.63
N ALA A 263 43.62 26.66 -3.66
CA ALA A 263 44.58 27.72 -3.39
C ALA A 263 44.85 27.82 -1.88
N ILE A 264 46.12 27.77 -1.48
CA ILE A 264 46.56 27.67 -0.09
C ILE A 264 47.46 28.88 0.26
N ALA A 265 46.95 29.77 1.11
CA ALA A 265 47.66 30.94 1.60
C ALA A 265 48.42 30.64 2.89
N VAL A 266 49.76 30.71 2.85
CA VAL A 266 50.63 30.49 4.02
C VAL A 266 50.96 31.84 4.66
N LEU A 267 50.37 32.12 5.83
CA LEU A 267 50.46 33.46 6.45
C LEU A 267 51.74 33.70 7.27
N GLY A 268 52.63 32.71 7.33
CA GLY A 268 53.83 32.73 8.18
C GLY A 268 54.72 33.95 7.94
N HIS A 269 54.92 34.35 6.68
CA HIS A 269 55.71 35.54 6.33
C HIS A 269 55.12 36.85 6.86
N TYR A 270 53.83 37.06 6.64
CA TYR A 270 53.11 38.27 7.07
C TYR A 270 53.06 38.37 8.59
N ILE A 271 52.72 37.27 9.29
CA ILE A 271 52.64 37.22 10.76
C ILE A 271 54.02 37.47 11.39
N ARG A 272 55.09 36.86 10.87
CA ARG A 272 56.48 37.10 11.36
C ARG A 272 56.93 38.56 11.19
N ARG A 273 56.34 39.31 10.26
CA ARG A 273 56.69 40.71 9.95
C ARG A 273 55.68 41.74 10.47
N GLN A 274 54.60 41.31 11.12
CA GLN A 274 53.48 42.16 11.55
C GLN A 274 52.85 42.95 10.39
N GLN A 275 52.77 42.30 9.22
CA GLN A 275 52.12 42.84 8.02
C GLN A 275 50.67 42.36 7.92
N ASP A 276 49.82 43.17 7.29
CA ASP A 276 48.40 42.90 7.07
C ASP A 276 48.21 41.96 5.86
N PRO A 277 47.59 40.78 5.99
CA PRO A 277 47.48 39.79 4.91
C PRO A 277 46.20 39.89 4.07
N GLU A 278 45.31 40.86 4.31
CA GLU A 278 44.00 40.93 3.62
C GLU A 278 44.11 41.06 2.08
N THR A 279 45.14 41.74 1.57
CA THR A 279 45.46 41.81 0.12
C THR A 279 45.82 40.45 -0.45
N PHE A 280 46.78 39.78 0.18
CA PHE A 280 47.22 38.42 -0.16
C PHE A 280 46.07 37.40 -0.10
N ILE A 281 45.29 37.40 0.98
CA ILE A 281 44.14 36.51 1.15
C ILE A 281 43.10 36.72 0.04
N SER A 282 42.89 37.97 -0.40
CA SER A 282 41.99 38.29 -1.51
C SER A 282 42.51 37.77 -2.86
N GLU A 283 43.82 37.87 -3.11
CA GLU A 283 44.46 37.32 -4.30
C GLU A 283 44.37 35.78 -4.36
N ILE A 284 44.68 35.10 -3.25
CA ILE A 284 44.64 33.63 -3.20
C ILE A 284 43.19 33.10 -3.24
N LYS A 285 42.20 33.84 -2.70
CA LYS A 285 40.77 33.56 -2.95
C LYS A 285 40.39 33.70 -4.43
N TYR A 286 40.93 34.68 -5.14
CA TYR A 286 40.69 34.88 -6.58
C TYR A 286 41.33 33.79 -7.47
N ILE A 287 42.42 33.16 -7.02
CA ILE A 287 43.06 32.02 -7.71
C ILE A 287 42.23 30.73 -7.60
N ALA A 288 41.47 30.55 -6.52
CA ALA A 288 40.65 29.36 -6.30
C ALA A 288 39.51 29.21 -7.34
N SER A 289 38.96 28.01 -7.47
CA SER A 289 37.70 27.80 -8.20
C SER A 289 36.47 28.22 -7.36
N ASP A 290 35.35 28.51 -8.02
CA ASP A 290 34.10 28.87 -7.36
C ASP A 290 33.33 27.65 -6.78
N PRO A 291 32.65 27.77 -5.61
CA PRO A 291 32.74 28.89 -4.67
C PRO A 291 34.05 28.83 -3.87
N ASP A 292 34.70 29.97 -3.70
CA ASP A 292 36.03 30.09 -3.10
C ASP A 292 36.15 29.41 -1.72
N ASP A 293 35.15 29.52 -0.83
CA ASP A 293 35.15 28.86 0.49
C ASP A 293 35.27 27.30 0.43
N LYS A 294 34.99 26.65 -0.71
CA LYS A 294 35.25 25.20 -0.93
C LYS A 294 36.70 24.91 -1.33
N TYR A 295 37.37 25.83 -2.01
CA TYR A 295 38.66 25.57 -2.67
C TYR A 295 39.85 26.39 -2.11
N PHE A 296 39.56 27.47 -1.38
CA PHE A 296 40.52 28.26 -0.63
C PHE A 296 40.82 27.64 0.74
N PHE A 297 42.09 27.69 1.15
CA PHE A 297 42.58 27.40 2.49
C PHE A 297 43.59 28.47 2.91
N ASN A 298 43.66 28.76 4.22
CA ASN A 298 44.78 29.49 4.81
C ASN A 298 45.36 28.76 6.02
N VAL A 299 46.64 28.97 6.27
CA VAL A 299 47.39 28.40 7.39
C VAL A 299 48.25 29.47 8.06
N THR A 300 48.49 29.36 9.36
CA THR A 300 49.21 30.38 10.14
C THR A 300 50.70 30.46 9.82
N ASP A 301 51.31 29.33 9.45
CA ASP A 301 52.72 29.21 9.09
C ASP A 301 52.95 27.95 8.23
N GLU A 302 54.19 27.74 7.81
CA GLU A 302 54.62 26.60 7.00
C GLU A 302 54.38 25.24 7.68
N ALA A 303 54.40 25.17 9.02
CA ALA A 303 54.19 23.90 9.74
C ALA A 303 52.71 23.50 9.77
N ALA A 304 51.81 24.48 9.93
CA ALA A 304 50.36 24.32 9.90
C ALA A 304 49.80 23.84 8.53
N LEU A 305 50.61 23.80 7.46
CA LEU A 305 50.27 23.06 6.23
C LEU A 305 49.93 21.59 6.51
N ASN A 306 50.52 20.97 7.53
CA ASN A 306 50.25 19.58 7.88
C ASN A 306 48.84 19.38 8.48
N ASP A 307 48.29 20.39 9.16
CA ASP A 307 46.97 20.33 9.80
C ASP A 307 45.81 20.29 8.78
N ILE A 308 46.03 20.83 7.57
CA ILE A 308 45.04 20.82 6.49
C ILE A 308 45.11 19.58 5.59
N VAL A 309 46.08 18.67 5.77
CA VAL A 309 46.29 17.50 4.89
C VAL A 309 45.05 16.59 4.83
N ASP A 310 44.43 16.30 5.98
CA ASP A 310 43.22 15.47 6.03
C ASP A 310 42.04 16.21 5.36
N ALA A 311 41.81 17.48 5.71
CA ALA A 311 40.70 18.26 5.17
C ALA A 311 40.81 18.53 3.66
N LEU A 312 42.03 18.72 3.14
CA LEU A 312 42.29 18.89 1.71
C LEU A 312 42.22 17.56 0.96
N GLY A 313 42.77 16.48 1.53
CA GLY A 313 42.63 15.12 1.00
C GLY A 313 41.17 14.73 0.84
N ASP A 314 40.38 14.83 1.92
CA ASP A 314 38.94 14.52 1.91
C ASP A 314 38.19 15.38 0.87
N ARG A 315 38.47 16.69 0.77
CA ARG A 315 37.86 17.55 -0.27
C ARG A 315 38.26 17.12 -1.69
N ILE A 316 39.49 16.68 -1.93
CA ILE A 316 39.92 16.18 -3.24
C ILE A 316 39.24 14.83 -3.56
N PHE A 317 39.08 13.92 -2.59
CA PHE A 317 38.30 12.70 -2.80
C PHE A 317 36.82 13.00 -3.11
N THR A 318 36.23 14.06 -2.53
CA THR A 318 34.89 14.50 -2.95
C THR A 318 34.81 15.03 -4.39
N LEU A 319 35.92 15.25 -5.12
CA LEU A 319 35.88 15.53 -6.57
C LEU A 319 35.74 14.28 -7.44
N GLU A 320 36.01 13.08 -6.92
CA GLU A 320 35.57 11.82 -7.58
C GLU A 320 34.02 11.74 -7.63
N GLY A 321 33.34 12.57 -6.85
CA GLY A 321 31.88 12.73 -6.85
C GLY A 321 31.42 14.16 -6.54
N THR A 322 31.96 15.19 -7.20
CA THR A 322 31.31 16.53 -7.29
C THR A 322 31.64 17.23 -8.61
N LEU A 323 30.82 16.98 -9.63
CA LEU A 323 30.60 17.96 -10.69
C LEU A 323 29.74 19.10 -10.11
N GLY A 324 30.23 20.35 -10.19
CA GLY A 324 29.46 21.58 -9.99
C GLY A 324 28.82 21.83 -8.60
N TYR A 325 28.34 23.06 -8.40
CA TYR A 325 27.48 23.41 -7.26
C TYR A 325 26.01 22.98 -7.49
N ASN A 326 25.63 22.73 -8.75
CA ASN A 326 24.26 22.36 -9.15
C ASN A 326 24.07 20.87 -9.47
N GLU A 327 25.09 20.16 -9.97
CA GLU A 327 24.98 18.73 -10.30
C GLU A 327 25.06 17.83 -9.06
N SER A 328 24.57 16.60 -9.15
CA SER A 328 24.57 15.65 -8.03
C SER A 328 25.96 15.07 -7.76
N SER A 329 26.32 14.94 -6.49
CA SER A 329 27.61 14.35 -6.08
C SER A 329 27.71 12.89 -6.52
N PHE A 330 26.68 12.09 -6.25
CA PHE A 330 26.49 10.76 -6.82
C PHE A 330 25.36 10.82 -7.84
N LYS A 331 25.65 10.42 -9.08
CA LYS A 331 24.64 10.24 -10.14
C LYS A 331 24.04 8.84 -10.02
N PHE A 332 24.85 7.80 -10.17
CA PHE A 332 24.41 6.40 -10.17
C PHE A 332 25.32 5.44 -9.38
N GLU A 333 26.43 5.93 -8.86
CA GLU A 333 27.41 5.21 -8.04
C GLU A 333 26.74 4.56 -6.80
N MET A 334 25.72 5.23 -6.26
CA MET A 334 24.89 4.75 -5.16
C MET A 334 23.45 4.44 -5.60
N SER A 335 23.20 4.16 -6.88
CA SER A 335 21.84 4.03 -7.45
C SER A 335 20.96 2.97 -6.77
N GLN A 336 21.54 1.89 -6.24
CA GLN A 336 20.83 0.77 -5.63
C GLN A 336 19.71 0.21 -6.54
N ILE A 337 20.00 -0.02 -7.82
CA ILE A 337 18.99 -0.47 -8.80
C ILE A 337 18.37 -1.81 -8.37
N GLY A 338 17.07 -1.94 -8.63
CA GLY A 338 16.31 -3.12 -8.23
C GLY A 338 15.93 -3.10 -6.76
N PHE A 339 15.99 -1.94 -6.10
CA PHE A 339 15.40 -1.76 -4.76
C PHE A 339 13.90 -2.09 -4.78
N SER A 340 13.24 -1.72 -5.88
CA SER A 340 11.94 -2.25 -6.28
C SER A 340 11.96 -2.58 -7.78
N THR A 341 11.08 -3.49 -8.19
CA THR A 341 10.93 -3.94 -9.59
C THR A 341 9.46 -4.14 -9.92
N HIS A 342 9.09 -3.85 -11.17
CA HIS A 342 7.76 -4.13 -11.70
C HIS A 342 7.86 -4.62 -13.15
N VAL A 343 7.25 -5.77 -13.43
CA VAL A 343 7.32 -6.41 -14.76
C VAL A 343 6.25 -5.82 -15.68
N LEU A 344 6.62 -5.58 -16.93
CA LEU A 344 5.79 -5.04 -18.00
C LEU A 344 5.78 -6.03 -19.18
N ASP A 345 4.77 -5.95 -20.06
CA ASP A 345 4.74 -6.80 -21.27
C ASP A 345 5.89 -6.50 -22.24
N ASP A 346 6.47 -5.30 -22.16
CA ASP A 346 7.52 -4.80 -23.04
C ASP A 346 8.90 -4.63 -22.35
N GLY A 347 9.02 -5.01 -21.07
CA GLY A 347 10.25 -4.85 -20.29
C GLY A 347 10.09 -4.94 -18.77
N ILE A 348 10.99 -4.27 -18.05
CA ILE A 348 11.02 -4.18 -16.59
C ILE A 348 11.18 -2.70 -16.21
N LEU A 349 10.43 -2.24 -15.21
CA LEU A 349 10.67 -0.97 -14.53
C LEU A 349 11.42 -1.26 -13.21
N PHE A 350 12.56 -0.59 -13.03
CA PHE A 350 13.40 -0.66 -11.83
C PHE A 350 13.33 0.64 -11.05
N GLY A 351 13.27 0.54 -9.72
CA GLY A 351 13.52 1.65 -8.81
C GLY A 351 15.01 1.83 -8.49
N MET A 352 15.46 3.07 -8.34
CA MET A 352 16.86 3.46 -8.07
C MET A 352 16.93 4.48 -6.92
N VAL A 353 16.69 4.03 -5.68
CA VAL A 353 16.48 4.90 -4.51
C VAL A 353 17.65 5.83 -4.18
N GLY A 354 18.87 5.48 -4.57
CA GLY A 354 20.08 6.27 -4.29
C GLY A 354 20.67 7.01 -5.48
N ALA A 355 19.96 7.05 -6.62
CA ALA A 355 20.32 7.92 -7.72
C ALA A 355 20.22 9.39 -7.32
N TYR A 356 21.06 10.25 -7.90
CA TYR A 356 21.06 11.71 -7.72
C TYR A 356 21.03 12.15 -6.24
N ASP A 357 22.05 11.77 -5.47
CA ASP A 357 22.15 12.05 -4.02
C ASP A 357 20.95 11.57 -3.18
N TRP A 358 20.39 10.40 -3.51
CA TRP A 358 19.20 9.81 -2.88
C TRP A 358 17.88 10.60 -3.07
N ASP A 359 17.81 11.58 -3.97
CA ASP A 359 16.49 11.98 -4.49
C ASP A 359 15.79 10.80 -5.17
N GLY A 360 16.56 9.95 -5.84
CA GLY A 360 16.14 8.69 -6.44
C GLY A 360 15.68 8.83 -7.89
N GLY A 361 15.11 7.75 -8.43
CA GLY A 361 14.64 7.71 -9.81
C GLY A 361 14.18 6.32 -10.24
N VAL A 362 13.94 6.16 -11.54
CA VAL A 362 13.56 4.88 -12.16
C VAL A 362 14.38 4.62 -13.42
N LEU A 363 14.48 3.36 -13.83
CA LEU A 363 15.03 2.94 -15.12
C LEU A 363 14.07 1.92 -15.75
N LYS A 364 13.76 2.07 -17.04
CA LYS A 364 13.02 1.07 -17.79
C LYS A 364 13.97 0.34 -18.74
N GLU A 365 13.95 -0.99 -18.72
CA GLU A 365 14.72 -1.84 -19.64
C GLU A 365 13.75 -2.72 -20.42
N GLY A 366 13.78 -2.63 -21.75
CA GLY A 366 12.85 -3.35 -22.61
C GLY A 366 13.44 -3.68 -23.97
N ALA A 367 12.64 -4.30 -24.85
CA ALA A 367 13.13 -4.82 -26.14
C ALA A 367 13.67 -3.74 -27.11
N LYS A 368 13.37 -2.45 -26.88
CA LYS A 368 13.94 -1.31 -27.61
C LYS A 368 15.30 -0.83 -27.07
N GLY A 369 15.70 -1.27 -25.88
CA GLY A 369 16.86 -0.78 -25.14
C GLY A 369 16.50 -0.28 -23.73
N ARG A 370 17.44 0.45 -23.12
CA ARG A 370 17.30 1.05 -21.78
C ARG A 370 16.90 2.53 -21.89
N ILE A 371 15.90 2.92 -21.11
CA ILE A 371 15.41 4.28 -20.96
C ILE A 371 15.67 4.71 -19.52
N MET A 372 16.42 5.79 -19.35
CA MET A 372 16.87 6.27 -18.04
C MET A 372 16.66 7.79 -17.98
N PRO A 373 15.56 8.27 -17.37
CA PRO A 373 15.31 9.69 -17.17
C PRO A 373 16.46 10.39 -16.45
N THR A 374 16.70 11.64 -16.82
CA THR A 374 17.62 12.51 -16.07
C THR A 374 16.98 12.97 -14.76
N ARG A 375 17.75 13.64 -13.89
CA ARG A 375 17.24 14.26 -12.66
C ARG A 375 16.15 15.30 -12.99
N GLU A 376 16.42 16.12 -13.99
CA GLU A 376 15.63 17.29 -14.39
C GLU A 376 14.23 16.88 -14.88
N ALA A 377 14.09 15.67 -15.41
CA ALA A 377 12.80 15.08 -15.81
C ALA A 377 11.79 14.97 -14.66
N PHE A 378 12.24 15.02 -13.39
CA PHE A 378 11.39 15.00 -12.20
C PHE A 378 11.29 16.36 -11.48
N GLU A 379 11.99 17.41 -11.94
CA GLU A 379 12.18 18.67 -11.21
C GLU A 379 10.86 19.38 -10.85
N SER A 380 9.82 19.23 -11.67
CA SER A 380 8.49 19.80 -11.44
C SER A 380 7.84 19.34 -10.12
N GLU A 381 8.16 18.13 -9.64
CA GLU A 381 7.67 17.58 -8.37
C GLU A 381 8.80 17.35 -7.34
N PHE A 382 10.06 17.33 -7.78
CA PHE A 382 11.27 17.15 -6.97
C PHE A 382 12.27 18.30 -7.24
N PRO A 383 11.92 19.55 -6.88
CA PRO A 383 12.69 20.73 -7.25
C PRO A 383 14.01 20.86 -6.48
N GLN A 384 14.96 21.55 -7.09
CA GLN A 384 16.37 21.57 -6.70
C GLN A 384 16.65 22.01 -5.25
N GLU A 385 15.82 22.89 -4.65
CA GLU A 385 16.01 23.34 -3.27
C GLU A 385 15.78 22.23 -2.23
N LEU A 386 15.25 21.09 -2.65
CA LEU A 386 14.95 19.93 -1.81
C LEU A 386 15.94 18.76 -1.99
N LYS A 387 16.96 18.90 -2.84
CA LYS A 387 17.94 17.84 -3.17
C LYS A 387 18.53 17.12 -1.94
N ASN A 388 18.81 17.88 -0.88
CA ASN A 388 19.41 17.34 0.34
C ASN A 388 18.40 16.62 1.27
N HIS A 389 17.14 16.39 0.84
CA HIS A 389 16.13 15.68 1.62
C HIS A 389 16.17 14.15 1.47
N ALA A 390 16.89 13.63 0.47
CA ALA A 390 16.99 12.21 0.15
C ALA A 390 15.59 11.56 0.01
N ALA A 391 14.85 11.96 -1.02
CA ALA A 391 13.43 11.62 -1.20
C ALA A 391 13.14 10.12 -1.44
N TYR A 392 14.14 9.33 -1.89
CA TYR A 392 14.05 7.91 -2.24
C TYR A 392 12.98 7.61 -3.31
N LEU A 393 12.91 8.39 -4.40
CA LEU A 393 12.07 8.06 -5.55
C LEU A 393 12.48 6.70 -6.14
N GLY A 394 11.50 5.85 -6.45
CA GLY A 394 11.74 4.47 -6.84
C GLY A 394 11.91 3.51 -5.65
N TYR A 395 11.55 3.91 -4.43
CA TYR A 395 11.43 2.96 -3.31
C TYR A 395 10.38 1.90 -3.60
N THR A 396 9.32 2.30 -4.28
CA THR A 396 8.39 1.43 -4.99
C THR A 396 8.29 1.85 -6.45
N VAL A 397 8.03 0.89 -7.33
CA VAL A 397 7.63 1.12 -8.72
C VAL A 397 6.46 0.19 -9.07
N SER A 398 5.55 0.67 -9.91
CA SER A 398 4.44 -0.12 -10.44
C SER A 398 3.91 0.49 -11.74
N SER A 399 2.78 0.00 -12.26
CA SER A 399 2.04 0.64 -13.36
C SER A 399 0.54 0.45 -13.20
N VAL A 400 -0.23 1.44 -13.66
CA VAL A 400 -1.69 1.40 -13.75
C VAL A 400 -2.13 1.66 -15.19
N ILE A 401 -3.30 1.14 -15.57
CA ILE A 401 -3.99 1.48 -16.82
C ILE A 401 -5.14 2.42 -16.47
N VAL A 402 -5.31 3.50 -17.23
CA VAL A 402 -6.43 4.45 -17.06
C VAL A 402 -7.43 4.36 -18.22
N GLY A 403 -8.54 5.11 -18.15
CA GLY A 403 -9.76 4.86 -18.93
C GLY A 403 -9.64 5.03 -20.45
N ASP A 404 -8.57 5.67 -20.95
CA ASP A 404 -8.24 5.78 -22.36
C ASP A 404 -7.23 4.72 -22.85
N TRP A 405 -6.96 3.71 -22.00
CA TRP A 405 -5.98 2.64 -22.18
C TRP A 405 -4.51 3.08 -22.12
N ARG A 406 -4.20 4.32 -21.68
CA ARG A 406 -2.81 4.71 -21.40
C ARG A 406 -2.27 4.02 -20.14
N ARG A 407 -0.99 3.66 -20.20
CA ARG A 407 -0.22 3.12 -19.08
C ARG A 407 0.50 4.26 -18.37
N LEU A 408 0.13 4.51 -17.12
CA LEU A 408 0.89 5.38 -16.22
C LEU A 408 1.81 4.51 -15.36
N TYR A 409 3.10 4.85 -15.32
CA TYR A 409 4.03 4.29 -14.36
C TYR A 409 3.84 4.97 -13.01
N VAL A 410 3.98 4.20 -11.93
CA VAL A 410 3.84 4.68 -10.55
C VAL A 410 5.20 4.57 -9.87
N ALA A 411 5.62 5.61 -9.15
CA ALA A 411 6.83 5.56 -8.33
C ALA A 411 6.62 6.22 -6.97
N GLY A 412 7.00 5.52 -5.90
CA GLY A 412 6.97 6.02 -4.53
C GLY A 412 8.28 6.66 -4.10
N ALA A 413 8.16 7.74 -3.33
CA ALA A 413 9.24 8.51 -2.71
C ALA A 413 8.93 8.75 -1.23
N PRO A 414 9.00 7.71 -0.35
CA PRO A 414 8.47 7.75 1.01
C PRO A 414 9.20 8.67 1.98
N ARG A 415 10.36 9.22 1.58
CA ARG A 415 11.10 10.23 2.34
C ARG A 415 10.85 11.67 1.86
N PHE A 416 10.15 11.89 0.74
CA PHE A 416 9.91 13.24 0.21
C PHE A 416 9.32 14.19 1.27
N LYS A 417 10.01 15.32 1.52
CA LYS A 417 9.70 16.29 2.60
C LYS A 417 9.48 15.65 3.99
N HIS A 418 10.09 14.50 4.25
CA HIS A 418 9.88 13.61 5.41
C HIS A 418 8.44 13.11 5.60
N LYS A 419 7.54 13.29 4.63
CA LYS A 419 6.13 12.83 4.68
C LYS A 419 5.86 11.68 3.73
N GLY A 420 6.53 11.67 2.58
CA GLY A 420 6.30 10.74 1.48
C GLY A 420 5.48 11.35 0.34
N LYS A 421 5.69 10.83 -0.87
CA LYS A 421 4.98 11.15 -2.11
C LYS A 421 4.85 9.89 -2.97
N VAL A 422 3.84 9.83 -3.82
CA VAL A 422 3.77 8.93 -4.98
C VAL A 422 3.52 9.78 -6.23
N ILE A 423 4.20 9.50 -7.33
CA ILE A 423 3.91 10.10 -8.64
C ILE A 423 3.35 9.05 -9.61
N LEU A 424 2.44 9.49 -10.47
CA LEU A 424 1.96 8.76 -11.64
C LEU A 424 2.42 9.53 -12.89
N PHE A 425 3.11 8.86 -13.80
CA PHE A 425 3.79 9.52 -14.91
C PHE A 425 3.86 8.65 -16.17
N GLU A 426 3.96 9.31 -17.31
CA GLU A 426 4.30 8.70 -18.58
C GLU A 426 5.81 8.79 -18.78
N LEU A 427 6.40 7.78 -19.41
CA LEU A 427 7.81 7.73 -19.77
C LEU A 427 7.93 7.52 -21.28
N SER A 428 8.53 8.49 -21.97
CA SER A 428 8.79 8.42 -23.41
C SER A 428 9.98 7.50 -23.75
N ASP A 429 10.07 7.07 -25.01
CA ASP A 429 11.24 6.34 -25.54
C ASP A 429 12.56 7.17 -25.43
N ASN A 430 12.49 8.49 -25.26
CA ASN A 430 13.64 9.38 -25.13
C ASN A 430 14.15 9.52 -23.68
N GLY A 431 13.36 9.13 -22.68
CA GLY A 431 13.61 9.42 -21.27
C GLY A 431 12.90 10.67 -20.72
N ASP A 432 12.22 11.46 -21.57
CA ASP A 432 11.33 12.54 -21.12
C ASP A 432 10.18 11.96 -20.26
N VAL A 433 9.90 12.59 -19.12
CA VAL A 433 8.87 12.19 -18.14
C VAL A 433 7.74 13.23 -18.13
N ASN A 434 6.50 12.77 -18.23
CA ASN A 434 5.31 13.61 -18.07
C ASN A 434 4.54 13.17 -16.81
N ILE A 435 4.57 13.96 -15.73
CA ILE A 435 3.89 13.62 -14.48
C ILE A 435 2.40 13.98 -14.59
N ALA A 436 1.57 12.96 -14.79
CA ALA A 436 0.12 13.10 -14.88
C ALA A 436 -0.52 13.44 -13.51
N GLN A 437 0.01 12.88 -12.41
CA GLN A 437 -0.52 13.14 -11.06
C GLN A 437 0.55 12.96 -9.96
N ALA A 438 0.48 13.78 -8.92
CA ALA A 438 1.28 13.62 -7.69
C ALA A 438 0.39 13.52 -6.45
N LEU A 439 0.58 12.45 -5.67
CA LEU A 439 -0.12 12.17 -4.41
C LEU A 439 0.85 12.43 -3.24
N ASN A 440 0.44 13.25 -2.28
CA ASN A 440 1.32 13.73 -1.20
C ASN A 440 0.91 13.17 0.17
N GLY A 441 1.88 12.69 0.95
CA GLY A 441 1.67 12.17 2.30
C GLY A 441 1.32 13.28 3.31
N GLU A 442 0.40 12.99 4.23
CA GLU A 442 -0.11 13.97 5.20
C GLU A 442 0.82 14.17 6.40
N GLN A 443 1.36 13.07 6.94
CA GLN A 443 2.02 13.00 8.25
C GLN A 443 3.53 12.74 8.10
N ILE A 444 4.34 13.50 8.86
CA ILE A 444 5.80 13.31 8.92
C ILE A 444 6.14 11.93 9.52
N GLY A 445 7.15 11.26 8.98
CA GLY A 445 7.60 9.94 9.39
C GLY A 445 6.70 8.77 8.96
N SER A 446 5.51 9.04 8.39
CA SER A 446 4.53 7.98 8.07
C SER A 446 4.94 7.02 6.95
N TYR A 447 5.97 7.37 6.18
CA TYR A 447 6.54 6.56 5.09
C TYR A 447 5.55 6.33 3.92
N TYR A 448 4.71 7.33 3.64
CA TYR A 448 3.68 7.27 2.59
C TYR A 448 4.30 7.03 1.20
N GLY A 449 3.86 5.97 0.51
CA GLY A 449 4.41 5.54 -0.77
C GLY A 449 5.46 4.43 -0.68
N SER A 450 5.71 3.87 0.51
CA SER A 450 6.64 2.74 0.68
C SER A 450 6.08 1.39 0.21
N GLU A 451 4.79 1.32 -0.07
CA GLU A 451 4.13 0.19 -0.74
C GLU A 451 2.94 0.75 -1.55
N VAL A 452 2.76 0.28 -2.78
CA VAL A 452 1.67 0.70 -3.69
C VAL A 452 1.07 -0.50 -4.41
N CYS A 453 -0.24 -0.48 -4.66
CA CYS A 453 -0.92 -1.56 -5.36
C CYS A 453 -2.07 -1.02 -6.22
N GLY A 454 -2.01 -1.25 -7.53
CA GLY A 454 -3.13 -1.02 -8.44
C GLY A 454 -4.04 -2.25 -8.48
N LEU A 455 -5.35 -2.02 -8.40
CA LEU A 455 -6.40 -3.02 -8.60
C LEU A 455 -7.29 -2.58 -9.76
N ASP A 456 -7.34 -3.42 -10.79
CA ASP A 456 -8.50 -3.59 -11.67
C ASP A 456 -9.49 -4.47 -10.89
N VAL A 457 -10.69 -3.97 -10.56
CA VAL A 457 -11.57 -4.62 -9.58
C VAL A 457 -12.72 -5.40 -10.25
N ASP A 458 -13.25 -4.95 -11.38
CA ASP A 458 -14.24 -5.73 -12.17
C ASP A 458 -13.69 -6.46 -13.42
N GLN A 459 -12.35 -6.47 -13.55
CA GLN A 459 -11.57 -7.25 -14.53
C GLN A 459 -11.79 -6.82 -15.99
N ASP A 460 -12.03 -5.52 -16.21
CA ASP A 460 -12.22 -4.94 -17.54
C ASP A 460 -10.90 -4.57 -18.26
N GLY A 461 -9.79 -4.49 -17.52
CA GLY A 461 -8.46 -4.11 -18.00
C GLY A 461 -7.97 -2.72 -17.54
N ILE A 462 -8.83 -1.91 -16.91
CA ILE A 462 -8.54 -0.58 -16.37
C ILE A 462 -8.32 -0.67 -14.85
N THR A 463 -7.45 0.16 -14.29
CA THR A 463 -7.18 0.17 -12.84
C THR A 463 -8.14 1.08 -12.09
N ASP A 464 -9.21 0.52 -11.55
CA ASP A 464 -10.21 1.23 -10.73
C ASP A 464 -9.62 1.88 -9.47
N VAL A 465 -8.70 1.20 -8.78
CA VAL A 465 -8.26 1.58 -7.44
C VAL A 465 -6.74 1.55 -7.34
N LEU A 466 -6.14 2.69 -6.97
CA LEU A 466 -4.75 2.77 -6.54
C LEU A 466 -4.69 2.86 -5.00
N LEU A 467 -4.01 1.91 -4.39
CA LEU A 467 -3.73 1.87 -2.97
C LEU A 467 -2.32 2.41 -2.70
N VAL A 468 -2.19 3.24 -1.67
CA VAL A 468 -0.90 3.77 -1.21
C VAL A 468 -0.77 3.56 0.29
N ALA A 469 0.26 2.83 0.71
CA ALA A 469 0.50 2.58 2.12
C ALA A 469 1.38 3.65 2.78
N ALA A 470 1.21 3.78 4.09
CA ALA A 470 2.03 4.56 5.02
C ALA A 470 2.20 3.72 6.30
N PRO A 471 3.01 2.64 6.29
CA PRO A 471 3.07 1.66 7.37
C PRO A 471 3.62 2.23 8.68
N MET A 472 4.38 3.33 8.64
CA MET A 472 4.88 4.01 9.84
C MET A 472 3.91 5.11 10.34
N TYR A 473 2.69 5.19 9.79
CA TYR A 473 1.69 6.17 10.23
C TYR A 473 1.39 6.04 11.73
N LEU A 474 1.60 7.14 12.47
CA LEU A 474 1.36 7.24 13.89
C LEU A 474 -0.13 7.45 14.17
N GLY A 475 -0.74 6.43 14.76
CA GLY A 475 -2.12 6.43 15.26
C GLY A 475 -2.24 6.95 16.71
N PRO A 476 -3.41 6.76 17.33
CA PRO A 476 -3.67 7.18 18.70
C PRO A 476 -2.62 6.66 19.70
N GLY A 477 -2.09 7.56 20.53
CA GLY A 477 -1.05 7.22 21.52
C GLY A 477 0.39 7.27 20.98
N ASN A 478 0.63 7.84 19.79
CA ASN A 478 1.94 7.91 19.13
C ASN A 478 2.53 6.52 18.86
N LYS A 479 1.70 5.65 18.26
CA LYS A 479 1.99 4.25 17.97
C LYS A 479 1.94 3.99 16.47
N GLU A 480 2.85 3.18 15.94
CA GLU A 480 2.99 2.89 14.51
C GLU A 480 1.87 1.94 14.02
N ALA A 481 0.63 2.43 14.06
CA ALA A 481 -0.54 1.68 13.62
C ALA A 481 -0.45 1.32 12.13
N GLY A 482 0.13 2.22 11.31
CA GLY A 482 0.10 2.12 9.87
C GLY A 482 -1.23 2.56 9.27
N ARG A 483 -1.27 2.71 7.95
CA ARG A 483 -2.44 3.15 7.18
C ARG A 483 -2.29 2.77 5.72
N VAL A 484 -3.38 2.40 5.07
CA VAL A 484 -3.48 2.30 3.61
C VAL A 484 -4.56 3.27 3.13
N TYR A 485 -4.15 4.19 2.26
CA TYR A 485 -5.01 5.15 1.60
C TYR A 485 -5.59 4.54 0.33
N ILE A 486 -6.85 4.83 0.04
CA ILE A 486 -7.57 4.38 -1.16
C ILE A 486 -7.72 5.58 -2.09
N TYR A 487 -7.38 5.42 -3.37
CA TYR A 487 -7.73 6.36 -4.42
C TYR A 487 -8.49 5.61 -5.51
N SER A 488 -9.67 6.11 -5.89
CA SER A 488 -10.48 5.53 -6.97
C SER A 488 -10.33 6.38 -8.23
N LEU A 489 -10.25 5.74 -9.40
CA LEU A 489 -10.24 6.40 -10.70
C LEU A 489 -11.55 7.20 -10.88
N SER A 490 -11.44 8.42 -11.39
CA SER A 490 -12.55 9.38 -11.48
C SER A 490 -12.41 10.22 -12.75
N GLY A 491 -13.38 10.07 -13.66
CA GLY A 491 -13.21 10.50 -15.04
C GLY A 491 -12.29 9.53 -15.79
N GLU A 492 -11.53 10.03 -16.75
CA GLU A 492 -10.74 9.19 -17.66
C GLU A 492 -9.30 8.94 -17.16
N GLU A 493 -8.72 9.81 -16.31
CA GLU A 493 -7.28 9.78 -15.97
C GLU A 493 -6.89 9.94 -14.48
N VAL A 494 -7.78 10.44 -13.60
CA VAL A 494 -7.35 10.97 -12.28
C VAL A 494 -7.81 10.09 -11.12
N PHE A 495 -6.87 9.72 -10.25
CA PHE A 495 -7.13 8.97 -9.01
C PHE A 495 -7.50 9.90 -7.85
N VAL A 496 -8.73 9.83 -7.36
CA VAL A 496 -9.29 10.71 -6.31
C VAL A 496 -9.38 9.97 -4.98
N SER A 497 -8.97 10.63 -3.89
CA SER A 497 -8.96 10.03 -2.55
C SER A 497 -10.34 9.57 -2.11
N ASN A 498 -10.45 8.26 -1.85
CA ASN A 498 -11.60 7.56 -1.32
C ASN A 498 -11.35 7.12 0.14
N GLY A 499 -10.55 7.89 0.89
CA GLY A 499 -10.27 7.65 2.30
C GLY A 499 -9.24 6.54 2.56
N THR A 500 -9.56 5.64 3.49
CA THR A 500 -8.63 4.60 3.98
C THR A 500 -9.34 3.28 4.23
N LEU A 501 -8.59 2.18 4.09
CA LEU A 501 -8.96 0.89 4.65
C LEU A 501 -9.06 0.98 6.18
N LYS A 502 -9.78 0.04 6.79
CA LYS A 502 -9.95 -0.11 8.25
C LYS A 502 -9.29 -1.41 8.71
N ALA A 503 -8.31 -1.28 9.62
CA ALA A 503 -7.75 -2.38 10.41
C ALA A 503 -8.55 -2.53 11.73
N GLU A 504 -8.13 -3.40 12.65
CA GLU A 504 -8.80 -3.53 13.96
C GLU A 504 -8.22 -2.55 15.00
N ASP A 505 -9.06 -1.67 15.56
CA ASP A 505 -8.70 -0.53 16.45
C ASP A 505 -7.93 -0.87 17.75
N ARG A 506 -7.61 -2.15 17.99
CA ARG A 506 -7.07 -2.65 19.27
C ARG A 506 -5.56 -2.64 19.35
N PHE A 507 -4.87 -2.68 18.22
CA PHE A 507 -3.47 -3.10 18.16
C PHE A 507 -2.54 -1.92 17.91
N GLN A 508 -1.48 -1.85 18.70
CA GLN A 508 -0.49 -0.77 18.67
C GLN A 508 0.78 -1.25 17.97
N ASP A 509 1.48 -0.33 17.30
CA ASP A 509 2.71 -0.61 16.52
C ASP A 509 2.55 -1.72 15.47
N ALA A 510 1.37 -1.87 14.86
CA ALA A 510 1.05 -2.95 13.93
C ALA A 510 1.78 -2.90 12.57
N ARG A 511 2.15 -1.70 12.12
CA ARG A 511 2.60 -1.40 10.74
C ARG A 511 1.64 -1.93 9.66
N PHE A 512 0.34 -1.68 9.82
CA PHE A 512 -0.66 -2.02 8.81
C PHE A 512 -0.36 -1.33 7.47
N GLY A 513 -0.30 -2.12 6.39
CA GLY A 513 0.14 -1.67 5.07
C GLY A 513 1.63 -1.87 4.80
N TYR A 514 2.31 -2.75 5.54
CA TYR A 514 3.74 -3.04 5.30
C TYR A 514 3.97 -3.76 3.96
N ALA A 515 3.00 -4.56 3.52
CA ALA A 515 2.97 -5.24 2.23
C ALA A 515 1.52 -5.28 1.70
N LEU A 516 1.33 -5.23 0.39
CA LEU A 516 0.05 -5.34 -0.30
C LEU A 516 0.12 -6.44 -1.37
N ALA A 517 -0.98 -7.18 -1.56
CA ALA A 517 -1.13 -8.06 -2.71
C ALA A 517 -2.57 -8.05 -3.24
N SER A 518 -2.71 -7.76 -4.54
CA SER A 518 -3.89 -8.12 -5.32
C SER A 518 -4.05 -9.64 -5.35
N ALA A 519 -5.28 -10.11 -5.15
CA ALA A 519 -5.69 -11.50 -5.32
C ALA A 519 -6.85 -11.54 -6.33
N PRO A 520 -6.74 -12.23 -7.49
CA PRO A 520 -7.68 -12.05 -8.60
C PRO A 520 -9.17 -12.22 -8.27
N ASP A 521 -9.54 -13.20 -7.46
CA ASP A 521 -10.89 -13.41 -6.93
C ASP A 521 -10.83 -14.52 -5.85
N LEU A 522 -10.84 -14.19 -4.56
CA LEU A 522 -10.76 -15.21 -3.50
C LEU A 522 -12.12 -15.81 -3.16
N ASN A 523 -13.22 -15.06 -3.28
CA ASN A 523 -14.56 -15.52 -2.88
C ASN A 523 -15.43 -16.06 -4.03
N HIS A 524 -14.91 -15.99 -5.26
CA HIS A 524 -15.58 -16.30 -6.53
C HIS A 524 -16.80 -15.40 -6.84
N ASP A 525 -16.85 -14.17 -6.35
CA ASP A 525 -17.94 -13.22 -6.64
C ASP A 525 -17.72 -12.40 -7.93
N GLY A 526 -16.56 -12.54 -8.56
CA GLY A 526 -16.18 -11.90 -9.82
C GLY A 526 -15.40 -10.59 -9.67
N TYR A 527 -15.00 -10.20 -8.45
CA TYR A 527 -14.22 -8.98 -8.21
C TYR A 527 -12.84 -9.26 -7.61
N THR A 528 -11.88 -8.38 -7.91
CA THR A 528 -10.51 -8.50 -7.39
C THR A 528 -10.41 -8.13 -5.91
N ASP A 529 -9.77 -9.01 -5.16
CA ASP A 529 -9.57 -8.90 -3.72
C ASP A 529 -8.19 -8.33 -3.35
N LEU A 530 -8.05 -7.95 -2.08
CA LEU A 530 -6.82 -7.38 -1.53
C LEU A 530 -6.40 -8.05 -0.22
N LEU A 531 -5.10 -8.38 -0.14
CA LEU A 531 -4.39 -8.72 1.07
C LEU A 531 -3.55 -7.55 1.57
N VAL A 532 -3.56 -7.32 2.90
CA VAL A 532 -2.73 -6.30 3.56
C VAL A 532 -1.97 -6.89 4.74
N GLY A 533 -0.65 -6.69 4.76
CA GLY A 533 0.24 -7.11 5.83
C GLY A 533 0.32 -6.14 7.00
N ALA A 534 0.37 -6.68 8.22
CA ALA A 534 0.61 -5.96 9.48
C ALA A 534 1.57 -6.76 10.37
N PRO A 535 2.87 -6.86 10.01
CA PRO A 535 3.81 -7.82 10.60
C PRO A 535 4.18 -7.53 12.06
N LEU A 536 4.04 -6.29 12.54
CA LEU A 536 4.41 -5.96 13.92
C LEU A 536 3.23 -6.14 14.90
N GLU A 537 2.03 -6.47 14.40
CA GLU A 537 0.81 -6.66 15.18
C GLU A 537 0.86 -7.87 16.14
N ASP A 538 -0.11 -7.97 17.07
CA ASP A 538 -0.18 -9.00 18.12
C ASP A 538 1.11 -9.14 18.97
N GLY A 539 1.89 -8.06 19.10
CA GLY A 539 3.18 -8.08 19.81
C GLY A 539 4.26 -8.77 18.99
N HIS A 540 4.40 -8.36 17.72
CA HIS A 540 5.33 -8.88 16.72
C HIS A 540 5.05 -10.30 16.19
N ASN A 541 4.00 -10.99 16.65
CA ASN A 541 3.54 -12.21 15.99
C ASN A 541 3.09 -11.94 14.53
N GLY A 542 2.51 -10.76 14.27
CA GLY A 542 2.06 -10.30 12.96
C GLY A 542 0.67 -10.81 12.53
N ALA A 543 0.06 -10.12 11.58
CA ALA A 543 -1.23 -10.46 11.01
C ALA A 543 -1.32 -10.12 9.50
N ILE A 544 -2.27 -10.75 8.81
CA ILE A 544 -2.76 -10.28 7.51
C ILE A 544 -4.26 -10.01 7.56
N TYR A 545 -4.71 -9.09 6.72
CA TYR A 545 -6.11 -8.72 6.52
C TYR A 545 -6.54 -9.00 5.08
N VAL A 546 -7.80 -9.40 4.91
CA VAL A 546 -8.43 -9.62 3.59
C VAL A 546 -9.59 -8.64 3.41
N TYR A 547 -9.61 -7.96 2.27
CA TYR A 547 -10.67 -7.02 1.85
C TYR A 547 -11.24 -7.47 0.52
N HIS A 548 -12.57 -7.41 0.37
CA HIS A 548 -13.24 -7.85 -0.85
C HIS A 548 -13.52 -6.71 -1.83
N GLY A 549 -13.49 -7.02 -3.13
CA GLY A 549 -13.99 -6.13 -4.20
C GLY A 549 -15.52 -5.97 -4.17
N GLN A 550 -16.05 -4.99 -4.91
CA GLN A 550 -17.48 -4.81 -5.19
C GLN A 550 -17.71 -3.82 -6.35
N GLY A 551 -17.78 -4.33 -7.59
CA GLY A 551 -17.68 -3.48 -8.78
C GLY A 551 -16.33 -2.76 -8.78
N ILE A 552 -16.27 -1.55 -9.32
CA ILE A 552 -15.08 -0.69 -9.38
C ILE A 552 -14.56 -0.15 -8.01
N HIS A 553 -14.77 -0.86 -6.90
CA HIS A 553 -14.42 -0.40 -5.55
C HIS A 553 -13.94 -1.54 -4.64
N ILE A 554 -12.96 -1.26 -3.77
CA ILE A 554 -12.61 -2.14 -2.64
C ILE A 554 -13.48 -1.83 -1.42
N ILE A 555 -13.98 -2.86 -0.72
CA ILE A 555 -14.74 -2.69 0.53
C ILE A 555 -13.79 -2.24 1.64
N HIS A 556 -14.06 -1.08 2.26
CA HIS A 556 -13.12 -0.44 3.19
C HIS A 556 -12.91 -1.20 4.52
N ASN A 557 -13.80 -2.13 4.87
CA ASN A 557 -13.72 -2.94 6.09
C ASN A 557 -13.22 -4.34 5.76
N TYR A 558 -12.27 -4.85 6.54
CA TYR A 558 -11.76 -6.21 6.39
C TYR A 558 -12.86 -7.26 6.62
N LYS A 559 -12.76 -8.36 5.87
CA LYS A 559 -13.66 -9.51 5.94
C LYS A 559 -13.07 -10.66 6.75
N GLN A 560 -11.74 -10.84 6.67
CA GLN A 560 -10.97 -11.68 7.58
C GLN A 560 -9.72 -10.95 8.09
N ARG A 561 -9.31 -11.27 9.32
CA ARG A 561 -7.97 -11.00 9.87
C ARG A 561 -7.40 -12.34 10.32
N ILE A 562 -6.22 -12.69 9.84
CA ILE A 562 -5.52 -13.93 10.20
C ILE A 562 -4.31 -13.53 11.05
N ALA A 563 -4.27 -13.99 12.31
CA ALA A 563 -3.15 -13.74 13.21
C ALA A 563 -2.08 -14.82 13.03
N GLY A 564 -0.81 -14.45 12.93
CA GLY A 564 0.31 -15.42 12.93
C GLY A 564 0.26 -16.33 14.16
N SER A 565 -0.05 -15.75 15.33
CA SER A 565 -0.24 -16.47 16.60
C SER A 565 -1.38 -17.50 16.60
N SER A 566 -2.37 -17.37 15.70
CA SER A 566 -3.44 -18.36 15.53
C SER A 566 -3.06 -19.55 14.63
N LEU A 567 -2.04 -19.36 13.78
CA LEU A 567 -1.48 -20.39 12.89
C LEU A 567 -0.37 -21.17 13.61
N SER A 568 0.53 -20.45 14.30
CA SER A 568 1.54 -21.03 15.19
C SER A 568 2.04 -19.96 16.18
N PRO A 569 2.18 -20.28 17.49
CA PRO A 569 2.70 -19.33 18.48
C PRO A 569 4.18 -18.97 18.26
N SER A 570 4.89 -19.69 17.38
CA SER A 570 6.29 -19.41 17.02
C SER A 570 6.47 -18.37 15.91
N LEU A 571 5.42 -18.03 15.16
CA LEU A 571 5.53 -17.07 14.06
C LEU A 571 5.80 -15.66 14.59
N GLN A 572 6.74 -14.97 13.96
CA GLN A 572 7.08 -13.57 14.17
C GLN A 572 7.10 -12.87 12.81
N TYR A 573 6.70 -11.59 12.76
CA TYR A 573 6.62 -10.78 11.55
C TYR A 573 5.80 -11.41 10.42
N PHE A 574 4.78 -12.22 10.76
CA PHE A 574 3.86 -12.82 9.79
C PHE A 574 3.07 -11.74 9.05
N GLY A 575 3.07 -11.78 7.72
CA GLY A 575 2.50 -10.73 6.88
C GLY A 575 3.51 -9.66 6.46
N ARG A 576 4.82 -9.89 6.61
CA ARG A 576 5.87 -8.98 6.11
C ARG A 576 6.01 -8.97 4.59
N SER A 577 5.47 -9.98 3.92
CA SER A 577 5.31 -10.07 2.46
C SER A 577 4.17 -11.04 2.15
N VAL A 578 3.47 -10.83 1.04
CA VAL A 578 2.25 -11.56 0.67
C VAL A 578 2.18 -11.78 -0.84
N SER A 579 1.64 -12.92 -1.28
CA SER A 579 1.44 -13.25 -2.70
C SER A 579 0.27 -14.24 -2.84
N ALA A 580 -0.72 -13.92 -3.68
CA ALA A 580 -1.97 -14.69 -3.82
C ALA A 580 -2.55 -14.61 -5.24
N ARG A 581 -1.75 -15.04 -6.23
CA ARG A 581 -2.07 -15.05 -7.66
C ARG A 581 -2.28 -16.45 -8.23
N LEU A 582 -1.91 -17.50 -7.50
CA LEU A 582 -1.95 -18.89 -7.97
C LEU A 582 -2.62 -19.82 -6.96
N ASP A 583 -3.47 -20.70 -7.47
CA ASP A 583 -3.62 -22.06 -6.96
C ASP A 583 -2.23 -22.71 -6.96
N LEU A 584 -1.73 -23.18 -5.80
CA LEU A 584 -0.45 -23.90 -5.68
C LEU A 584 -0.60 -25.38 -5.32
N ASP A 585 -1.65 -25.81 -4.61
CA ASP A 585 -1.83 -27.23 -4.26
C ASP A 585 -2.74 -28.08 -5.18
N GLY A 586 -3.35 -27.44 -6.18
CA GLY A 586 -4.00 -28.10 -7.32
C GLY A 586 -5.50 -28.34 -7.19
N ASP A 587 -6.17 -27.77 -6.17
CA ASP A 587 -7.60 -27.98 -5.94
C ASP A 587 -8.53 -27.06 -6.77
N GLY A 588 -7.96 -26.05 -7.45
CA GLY A 588 -8.65 -25.08 -8.29
C GLY A 588 -9.00 -23.74 -7.60
N LEU A 589 -8.55 -23.53 -6.36
CA LEU A 589 -8.74 -22.29 -5.60
C LEU A 589 -7.42 -21.53 -5.44
N LEU A 590 -7.48 -20.21 -5.27
CA LEU A 590 -6.27 -19.39 -5.03
C LEU A 590 -5.68 -19.65 -3.64
N ASP A 591 -4.38 -19.96 -3.57
CA ASP A 591 -3.65 -20.09 -2.31
C ASP A 591 -2.98 -18.77 -1.92
N LEU A 592 -2.69 -18.60 -0.63
CA LEU A 592 -1.96 -17.44 -0.10
C LEU A 592 -0.57 -17.85 0.39
N ALA A 593 0.48 -17.32 -0.22
CA ALA A 593 1.84 -17.36 0.29
C ALA A 593 2.12 -16.11 1.15
N VAL A 594 2.67 -16.30 2.36
CA VAL A 594 2.90 -15.25 3.35
C VAL A 594 4.28 -15.38 4.01
N GLY A 595 5.07 -14.31 3.97
CA GLY A 595 6.38 -14.25 4.65
C GLY A 595 6.27 -14.01 6.16
N ALA A 596 7.24 -14.53 6.89
CA ALA A 596 7.46 -14.34 8.32
C ALA A 596 8.99 -14.29 8.63
N GLN A 597 9.40 -14.11 9.88
CA GLN A 597 10.81 -14.25 10.28
C GLN A 597 11.19 -15.73 10.44
N GLY A 598 12.18 -16.20 9.67
CA GLY A 598 12.63 -17.60 9.70
C GLY A 598 11.59 -18.60 9.16
N SER A 599 10.53 -18.11 8.51
CA SER A 599 9.44 -18.96 8.00
C SER A 599 8.70 -18.33 6.82
N ALA A 600 8.09 -19.18 6.00
CA ALA A 600 7.11 -18.81 4.99
C ALA A 600 5.88 -19.74 5.14
N VAL A 601 4.68 -19.22 4.91
CA VAL A 601 3.43 -19.92 5.19
C VAL A 601 2.59 -20.00 3.92
N LEU A 602 2.11 -21.19 3.58
CA LEU A 602 1.03 -21.36 2.60
C LEU A 602 -0.29 -21.61 3.34
N LEU A 603 -1.30 -20.83 3.00
CA LEU A 603 -2.68 -21.03 3.45
C LEU A 603 -3.54 -21.37 2.23
N SER A 604 -4.08 -22.59 2.18
CA SER A 604 -4.98 -22.99 1.10
C SER A 604 -6.36 -22.36 1.26
N SER A 605 -7.03 -22.10 0.15
CA SER A 605 -8.46 -21.73 0.15
C SER A 605 -9.37 -22.95 0.39
N ARG A 606 -10.68 -22.72 0.49
CA ARG A 606 -11.70 -23.77 0.67
C ARG A 606 -12.92 -23.48 -0.19
N SER A 607 -13.53 -24.51 -0.76
CA SER A 607 -14.65 -24.31 -1.69
C SER A 607 -15.83 -23.60 -1.02
N ILE A 608 -16.41 -22.61 -1.69
CA ILE A 608 -17.54 -21.83 -1.19
C ILE A 608 -18.85 -22.44 -1.69
N VAL A 609 -19.80 -22.68 -0.79
CA VAL A 609 -21.13 -23.19 -1.14
C VAL A 609 -22.26 -22.29 -0.67
N GLN A 610 -23.21 -22.06 -1.59
CA GLN A 610 -24.46 -21.35 -1.33
C GLN A 610 -25.58 -22.36 -1.13
N ILE A 611 -26.33 -22.25 -0.03
CA ILE A 611 -27.45 -23.16 0.28
C ILE A 611 -28.77 -22.42 0.14
N ASN A 612 -29.44 -22.67 -0.98
CA ASN A 612 -30.78 -22.19 -1.29
C ASN A 612 -31.83 -23.03 -0.57
N MET A 613 -32.75 -22.36 0.12
CA MET A 613 -33.80 -22.99 0.92
C MET A 613 -35.18 -22.55 0.45
N SER A 614 -36.14 -23.48 0.44
CA SER A 614 -37.55 -23.14 0.37
C SER A 614 -38.36 -23.97 1.35
N LEU A 615 -39.50 -23.43 1.77
CA LEU A 615 -40.49 -24.10 2.61
C LEU A 615 -41.86 -23.92 1.96
N SER A 616 -42.59 -24.99 1.72
CA SER A 616 -43.98 -24.97 1.26
C SER A 616 -44.88 -25.70 2.25
N PHE A 617 -46.20 -25.57 2.10
CA PHE A 617 -47.19 -26.17 3.01
C PHE A 617 -48.34 -26.79 2.22
N GLN A 618 -48.77 -27.98 2.64
CA GLN A 618 -49.91 -28.68 2.06
C GLN A 618 -50.86 -29.15 3.18
N PRO A 619 -52.13 -28.69 3.23
CA PRO A 619 -52.70 -27.61 2.42
C PRO A 619 -52.01 -26.24 2.66
N HIS A 620 -52.22 -25.29 1.73
CA HIS A 620 -51.60 -23.96 1.78
C HIS A 620 -52.12 -23.03 2.90
N SER A 621 -53.20 -23.42 3.58
CA SER A 621 -53.81 -22.70 4.71
C SER A 621 -54.40 -23.67 5.74
N ILE A 622 -54.39 -23.28 7.01
CA ILE A 622 -54.92 -24.10 8.12
C ILE A 622 -56.44 -23.94 8.18
N ASN A 623 -57.19 -24.91 7.68
CA ASN A 623 -58.63 -25.01 7.95
C ASN A 623 -58.84 -25.76 9.28
N VAL A 624 -59.46 -25.11 10.27
CA VAL A 624 -59.67 -25.67 11.62
C VAL A 624 -61.06 -26.29 11.78
N ILE A 625 -61.98 -26.02 10.85
CA ILE A 625 -63.26 -26.71 10.73
C ILE A 625 -63.02 -28.13 10.19
N GLN A 626 -62.15 -28.28 9.20
CA GLN A 626 -61.74 -29.56 8.62
C GLN A 626 -60.65 -30.24 9.46
N LYS A 627 -61.06 -30.92 10.54
CA LYS A 627 -60.15 -31.66 11.43
C LYS A 627 -59.73 -32.99 10.80
N THR A 628 -58.62 -32.97 10.04
CA THR A 628 -58.15 -34.09 9.22
C THR A 628 -57.50 -35.24 10.00
N CYS A 629 -57.28 -35.13 11.31
CA CYS A 629 -56.64 -36.19 12.10
C CYS A 629 -57.02 -36.17 13.60
N GLN A 630 -56.65 -37.22 14.33
CA GLN A 630 -56.54 -37.19 15.79
C GLN A 630 -55.08 -37.26 16.24
N ARG A 631 -54.71 -36.44 17.22
CA ARG A 631 -53.41 -36.46 17.92
C ARG A 631 -53.64 -36.22 19.41
N GLY A 632 -53.00 -37.02 20.28
CA GLY A 632 -53.15 -36.92 21.73
C GLY A 632 -54.59 -37.08 22.26
N GLY A 633 -55.43 -37.86 21.56
CA GLY A 633 -56.85 -38.03 21.91
C GLY A 633 -57.76 -36.84 21.57
N ARG A 634 -57.26 -35.83 20.85
CA ARG A 634 -58.03 -34.69 20.33
C ARG A 634 -58.04 -34.71 18.82
N GLU A 635 -59.15 -34.29 18.23
CA GLU A 635 -59.22 -33.95 16.81
C GLU A 635 -58.34 -32.72 16.52
N SER A 636 -57.75 -32.64 15.33
CA SER A 636 -56.84 -31.55 14.93
C SER A 636 -56.81 -31.40 13.42
N ALA A 637 -56.41 -30.21 12.95
CA ALA A 637 -55.99 -30.02 11.57
C ALA A 637 -54.56 -30.54 11.41
N CYS A 638 -54.35 -31.64 10.68
CA CYS A 638 -53.03 -32.10 10.26
C CYS A 638 -52.66 -31.47 8.91
N LEU A 639 -51.41 -31.03 8.81
CA LEU A 639 -50.80 -30.43 7.63
C LEU A 639 -49.38 -30.98 7.44
N ASN A 640 -48.80 -30.79 6.26
CA ASN A 640 -47.41 -31.14 5.97
C ASN A 640 -46.64 -29.89 5.52
N ALA A 641 -45.45 -29.65 6.06
CA ALA A 641 -44.54 -28.62 5.57
C ALA A 641 -43.40 -29.30 4.80
N THR A 642 -43.18 -28.95 3.54
CA THR A 642 -42.08 -29.51 2.74
C THR A 642 -40.93 -28.52 2.70
N ALA A 643 -39.81 -28.88 3.32
CA ALA A 643 -38.57 -28.11 3.32
C ALA A 643 -37.62 -28.64 2.24
N CYS A 644 -37.24 -27.82 1.28
CA CYS A 644 -36.33 -28.18 0.20
C CYS A 644 -35.02 -27.37 0.28
N PHE A 645 -33.91 -28.05 0.01
CA PHE A 645 -32.55 -27.53 0.06
C PHE A 645 -31.86 -27.79 -1.27
N LEU A 646 -31.19 -26.78 -1.83
CA LEU A 646 -30.37 -26.87 -3.03
C LEU A 646 -29.00 -26.26 -2.71
N ALA A 647 -27.93 -27.05 -2.82
CA ALA A 647 -26.57 -26.56 -2.68
C ALA A 647 -25.99 -26.22 -4.05
N LEU A 648 -25.41 -25.04 -4.18
CA LEU A 648 -24.64 -24.59 -5.34
C LEU A 648 -23.18 -24.39 -4.91
N SER A 649 -22.24 -24.71 -5.79
CA SER A 649 -20.83 -24.32 -5.63
C SER A 649 -20.66 -22.93 -6.24
N HIS A 650 -19.93 -22.05 -5.56
CA HIS A 650 -19.41 -20.82 -6.17
C HIS A 650 -18.04 -21.08 -6.80
N SER A 651 -17.21 -21.89 -6.11
CA SER A 651 -15.89 -22.28 -6.60
C SER A 651 -15.93 -23.26 -7.79
N PRO A 652 -14.96 -23.16 -8.73
CA PRO A 652 -14.79 -24.09 -9.85
C PRO A 652 -14.10 -25.38 -9.38
N GLY A 653 -14.86 -26.40 -8.97
CA GLY A 653 -14.29 -27.67 -8.47
C GLY A 653 -15.27 -28.83 -8.44
N THR A 654 -14.75 -30.07 -8.35
CA THR A 654 -15.55 -31.29 -8.53
C THR A 654 -16.20 -31.78 -7.22
N HIS A 655 -17.53 -31.72 -7.15
CA HIS A 655 -18.40 -32.47 -6.22
C HIS A 655 -17.99 -32.55 -4.73
N SER A 656 -17.87 -31.40 -4.06
CA SER A 656 -17.93 -31.37 -2.59
C SER A 656 -19.31 -31.84 -2.08
N SER A 657 -19.37 -32.93 -1.30
CA SER A 657 -20.62 -33.45 -0.73
C SER A 657 -20.93 -32.80 0.62
N SER A 658 -21.90 -31.88 0.68
CA SER A 658 -22.21 -31.16 1.91
C SER A 658 -23.05 -31.98 2.91
N PHE A 659 -22.71 -31.89 4.20
CA PHE A 659 -23.40 -32.58 5.30
C PHE A 659 -24.02 -31.58 6.29
N ALA A 660 -25.35 -31.46 6.30
CA ALA A 660 -26.11 -30.92 7.44
C ALA A 660 -26.65 -32.08 8.31
N ARG A 661 -26.83 -31.90 9.63
CA ARG A 661 -27.21 -32.98 10.57
C ARG A 661 -28.31 -32.62 11.57
N ALA A 662 -29.26 -33.56 11.72
CA ALA A 662 -30.15 -33.88 12.85
C ALA A 662 -31.26 -34.86 12.40
N LEU A 663 -32.29 -35.15 13.20
CA LEU A 663 -33.39 -36.09 12.89
C LEU A 663 -34.57 -35.91 13.87
N PHE A 664 -35.83 -36.05 13.41
CA PHE A 664 -37.04 -36.06 14.24
C PHE A 664 -38.12 -37.00 13.67
N ASP A 665 -38.74 -37.82 14.54
CA ASP A 665 -40.19 -37.76 14.83
C ASP A 665 -40.54 -38.67 16.04
N ASP A 666 -40.43 -38.16 17.29
CA ASP A 666 -41.17 -38.72 18.46
C ASP A 666 -41.17 -37.77 19.70
N SER A 667 -41.61 -36.51 19.55
CA SER A 667 -41.88 -35.68 20.74
C SER A 667 -42.91 -34.57 20.52
N ASN A 668 -43.71 -34.28 21.55
CA ASN A 668 -44.71 -33.20 21.56
C ASN A 668 -44.09 -31.79 21.73
N GLN A 669 -42.91 -31.56 21.15
CA GLN A 669 -42.18 -30.28 21.26
C GLN A 669 -42.35 -29.41 20.01
N ARG A 670 -42.27 -28.08 20.21
CA ARG A 670 -42.48 -27.08 19.15
C ARG A 670 -41.21 -26.77 18.33
N GLN A 671 -40.25 -27.68 18.32
CA GLN A 671 -39.00 -27.55 17.59
C GLN A 671 -38.60 -28.89 16.98
N THR A 672 -38.03 -28.83 15.79
CA THR A 672 -37.43 -29.96 15.06
C THR A 672 -36.05 -29.54 14.56
N GLN A 673 -35.17 -30.51 14.36
CA GLN A 673 -33.86 -30.37 13.75
C GLN A 673 -33.72 -31.50 12.72
N LEU A 674 -33.22 -31.22 11.51
CA LEU A 674 -33.11 -32.22 10.45
C LEU A 674 -31.72 -32.26 9.80
N GLY A 675 -31.32 -33.45 9.36
CA GLY A 675 -30.06 -33.75 8.70
C GLY A 675 -30.28 -34.04 7.24
N VAL A 676 -29.55 -33.30 6.41
CA VAL A 676 -29.73 -33.23 4.97
C VAL A 676 -28.34 -33.34 4.36
N ARG A 677 -28.08 -34.41 3.60
CA ARG A 677 -26.91 -34.47 2.73
C ARG A 677 -27.33 -33.90 1.39
N VAL A 678 -26.72 -32.79 0.98
CA VAL A 678 -27.02 -32.12 -0.29
C VAL A 678 -25.78 -32.20 -1.16
N HIS A 679 -25.90 -32.87 -2.30
CA HIS A 679 -24.88 -32.82 -3.35
C HIS A 679 -25.08 -31.56 -4.17
N THR A 680 -23.98 -30.97 -4.68
CA THR A 680 -24.05 -29.76 -5.51
C THR A 680 -24.93 -29.98 -6.74
N GLY A 681 -25.79 -29.00 -7.04
CA GLY A 681 -26.76 -29.05 -8.14
C GLY A 681 -28.01 -29.91 -7.87
N GLN A 682 -28.12 -30.63 -6.74
CA GLN A 682 -29.29 -31.45 -6.42
C GLN A 682 -30.21 -30.76 -5.40
N THR A 683 -31.52 -30.74 -5.68
CA THR A 683 -32.53 -30.34 -4.70
C THR A 683 -32.98 -31.55 -3.86
N VAL A 684 -32.84 -31.45 -2.54
CA VAL A 684 -33.28 -32.47 -1.58
C VAL A 684 -34.44 -31.90 -0.77
N CYS A 685 -35.59 -32.58 -0.82
CA CYS A 685 -36.82 -32.16 -0.14
C CYS A 685 -37.21 -33.13 0.98
N HIS A 686 -37.65 -32.59 2.11
CA HIS A 686 -38.10 -33.34 3.28
C HIS A 686 -39.48 -32.89 3.75
N ASN A 687 -40.33 -33.87 4.07
CA ASN A 687 -41.66 -33.64 4.61
C ASN A 687 -41.62 -33.58 6.14
N LEU A 688 -42.22 -32.53 6.69
CA LEU A 688 -42.31 -32.23 8.11
C LEU A 688 -43.81 -32.17 8.50
N PRO A 689 -44.42 -33.31 8.88
CA PRO A 689 -45.82 -33.33 9.29
C PRO A 689 -46.01 -32.54 10.58
N PHE A 690 -47.05 -31.72 10.65
CA PHE A 690 -47.43 -30.97 11.85
C PHE A 690 -48.94 -30.97 12.05
N HIS A 691 -49.38 -30.55 13.23
CA HIS A 691 -50.80 -30.45 13.55
C HIS A 691 -51.10 -29.15 14.32
N VAL A 692 -52.32 -28.65 14.15
CA VAL A 692 -52.84 -27.46 14.81
C VAL A 692 -54.11 -27.87 15.55
N PHE A 693 -54.09 -27.68 16.88
CA PHE A 693 -55.28 -27.81 17.73
C PHE A 693 -56.22 -26.61 17.53
N ASP A 694 -57.46 -26.72 18.00
CA ASP A 694 -58.38 -25.59 18.16
C ASP A 694 -57.74 -24.48 19.02
N THR A 695 -57.82 -23.21 18.58
CA THR A 695 -57.21 -22.05 19.24
C THR A 695 -58.04 -20.79 19.06
N ALA A 696 -58.12 -19.93 20.08
CA ALA A 696 -58.87 -18.66 20.03
C ALA A 696 -58.25 -17.55 19.14
N ASP A 697 -57.31 -17.86 18.25
CA ASP A 697 -56.59 -16.88 17.40
C ASP A 697 -56.48 -17.41 15.96
N TYR A 698 -57.55 -17.23 15.19
CA TYR A 698 -57.62 -17.58 13.77
C TYR A 698 -57.16 -16.45 12.84
N ILE A 699 -56.62 -15.35 13.38
CA ILE A 699 -56.29 -14.14 12.61
C ILE A 699 -54.79 -14.09 12.28
N ARG A 700 -53.92 -14.48 13.22
CA ARG A 700 -52.46 -14.40 13.03
C ARG A 700 -51.91 -15.67 12.37
N PRO A 701 -51.08 -15.56 11.31
CA PRO A 701 -50.52 -16.73 10.65
C PRO A 701 -49.42 -17.39 11.50
N ILE A 702 -49.31 -18.72 11.45
CA ILE A 702 -48.26 -19.47 12.14
C ILE A 702 -46.95 -19.30 11.37
N SER A 703 -45.90 -18.82 12.04
CA SER A 703 -44.59 -18.56 11.43
C SER A 703 -43.61 -19.72 11.68
N PHE A 704 -43.08 -20.29 10.60
CA PHE A 704 -42.00 -21.28 10.63
C PHE A 704 -40.67 -20.58 10.38
N SER A 705 -39.65 -20.93 11.17
CA SER A 705 -38.27 -20.48 10.96
C SER A 705 -37.36 -21.70 10.82
N LEU A 706 -36.82 -21.89 9.62
CA LEU A 706 -35.85 -22.92 9.30
C LEU A 706 -34.44 -22.32 9.43
N ARG A 707 -33.52 -23.06 10.06
CA ARG A 707 -32.13 -22.64 10.29
C ARG A 707 -31.20 -23.82 10.07
N PHE A 708 -30.06 -23.57 9.46
CA PHE A 708 -29.06 -24.61 9.17
C PHE A 708 -27.64 -24.16 9.56
N LYS A 709 -26.71 -25.11 9.54
CA LYS A 709 -25.26 -24.91 9.58
C LYS A 709 -24.58 -26.08 8.86
N ILE A 710 -23.40 -25.84 8.28
CA ILE A 710 -22.53 -26.93 7.83
C ILE A 710 -21.95 -27.63 9.07
N ASN A 711 -21.78 -28.96 8.99
CA ASN A 711 -21.29 -29.77 10.12
C ASN A 711 -19.77 -29.95 10.13
N ASP A 712 -19.13 -30.08 8.97
CA ASP A 712 -17.67 -30.12 8.86
C ASP A 712 -17.18 -28.68 8.61
N THR A 713 -16.58 -28.09 9.64
CA THR A 713 -15.94 -26.76 9.57
C THR A 713 -14.42 -26.84 9.58
N GLU A 714 -13.85 -28.04 9.42
CA GLU A 714 -12.41 -28.28 9.37
C GLU A 714 -11.98 -28.60 7.94
N SER A 715 -12.47 -29.68 7.33
CA SER A 715 -12.18 -30.08 5.93
C SER A 715 -13.28 -29.71 4.93
N GLY A 716 -14.48 -29.36 5.41
CA GLY A 716 -15.63 -29.10 4.56
C GLY A 716 -15.58 -27.77 3.82
N PRO A 717 -16.48 -27.55 2.85
CA PRO A 717 -16.67 -26.24 2.22
C PRO A 717 -17.20 -25.22 3.24
N VAL A 718 -16.97 -23.94 2.96
CA VAL A 718 -17.49 -22.82 3.77
C VAL A 718 -18.80 -22.29 3.20
N LEU A 719 -19.54 -21.52 3.98
CA LEU A 719 -20.73 -20.83 3.51
C LEU A 719 -20.39 -19.47 2.92
N ASP A 720 -20.99 -19.20 1.77
CA ASP A 720 -21.10 -17.89 1.10
C ASP A 720 -21.36 -16.75 2.12
N GLU A 721 -20.55 -15.68 2.07
CA GLU A 721 -20.49 -14.67 3.12
C GLU A 721 -21.75 -13.78 3.12
N GLY A 722 -22.42 -13.71 4.26
CA GLY A 722 -23.70 -12.99 4.36
C GLY A 722 -24.91 -13.77 3.81
N TRP A 723 -24.71 -14.95 3.20
CA TRP A 723 -25.83 -15.77 2.73
C TRP A 723 -26.74 -16.20 3.89
N PRO A 724 -28.08 -16.04 3.78
CA PRO A 724 -28.97 -16.18 4.93
C PRO A 724 -29.09 -17.62 5.46
N THR A 725 -28.41 -17.90 6.56
CA THR A 725 -28.51 -19.18 7.31
C THR A 725 -29.88 -19.43 7.98
N THR A 726 -30.81 -18.49 7.86
CA THR A 726 -32.14 -18.50 8.47
C THR A 726 -33.22 -18.13 7.45
N PHE A 727 -34.07 -19.09 7.09
CA PHE A 727 -35.27 -18.85 6.30
C PHE A 727 -36.51 -18.73 7.19
N LYS A 728 -37.49 -17.90 6.79
CA LYS A 728 -38.76 -17.73 7.51
C LYS A 728 -39.93 -17.67 6.52
N ARG A 729 -40.97 -18.47 6.76
CA ARG A 729 -42.23 -18.42 6.01
C ARG A 729 -43.39 -18.70 6.96
N SER A 730 -44.51 -18.02 6.75
CA SER A 730 -45.72 -18.26 7.53
C SER A 730 -46.82 -18.95 6.71
N ILE A 731 -47.71 -19.63 7.42
CA ILE A 731 -48.96 -20.20 6.89
C ILE A 731 -50.14 -19.50 7.58
N ALA A 732 -51.10 -19.04 6.78
CA ALA A 732 -52.32 -18.42 7.27
C ALA A 732 -53.36 -19.48 7.66
N PHE A 733 -54.27 -19.11 8.57
CA PHE A 733 -55.55 -19.81 8.69
C PHE A 733 -56.39 -19.61 7.42
N PHE A 734 -57.23 -20.59 7.15
CA PHE A 734 -58.30 -20.51 6.15
C PHE A 734 -59.26 -19.37 6.51
N LYS A 735 -59.88 -18.77 5.50
CA LYS A 735 -60.71 -17.57 5.63
C LYS A 735 -62.09 -17.87 5.08
N ASP A 736 -63.10 -17.42 5.82
CA ASP A 736 -64.50 -17.59 5.44
C ASP A 736 -64.85 -16.59 4.32
N CYS A 737 -64.91 -17.11 3.08
CA CYS A 737 -65.18 -16.34 1.86
C CYS A 737 -66.62 -16.51 1.34
N GLY A 738 -67.44 -17.38 1.96
CA GLY A 738 -68.74 -17.77 1.41
C GLY A 738 -68.70 -19.11 0.64
N GLU A 739 -69.79 -19.43 -0.06
CA GLU A 739 -70.02 -20.79 -0.62
C GLU A 739 -69.18 -21.15 -1.85
N ASP A 740 -68.42 -20.21 -2.44
CA ASP A 740 -67.54 -20.45 -3.59
C ASP A 740 -66.03 -20.50 -3.26
N ASP A 741 -65.67 -20.34 -1.98
CA ASP A 741 -64.28 -20.29 -1.46
C ASP A 741 -63.38 -19.18 -2.07
N VAL A 742 -63.91 -18.19 -2.80
CA VAL A 742 -63.11 -17.16 -3.50
C VAL A 742 -63.37 -15.75 -2.98
N CYS A 743 -62.60 -15.32 -1.97
CA CYS A 743 -62.70 -13.96 -1.41
C CYS A 743 -62.43 -12.85 -2.46
N VAL A 744 -63.47 -12.15 -2.91
CA VAL A 744 -63.40 -11.02 -3.85
C VAL A 744 -63.41 -9.69 -3.08
N THR A 745 -62.26 -8.99 -3.10
CA THR A 745 -62.07 -7.72 -2.38
C THR A 745 -62.05 -6.51 -3.33
N ASP A 746 -62.66 -5.38 -2.95
CA ASP A 746 -62.56 -4.09 -3.66
C ASP A 746 -61.91 -3.05 -2.74
N LEU A 747 -60.58 -2.95 -2.82
CA LEU A 747 -59.75 -2.06 -2.01
C LEU A 747 -59.57 -0.70 -2.70
N VAL A 748 -60.45 0.25 -2.35
CA VAL A 748 -60.42 1.61 -2.88
C VAL A 748 -59.59 2.52 -1.98
N LEU A 749 -58.47 2.97 -2.55
CA LEU A 749 -57.55 3.93 -1.94
C LEU A 749 -57.85 5.36 -2.42
N GLN A 750 -57.96 6.31 -1.49
CA GLN A 750 -58.04 7.73 -1.77
C GLN A 750 -57.00 8.47 -0.94
N ALA A 751 -56.19 9.33 -1.55
CA ALA A 751 -55.14 10.09 -0.88
C ALA A 751 -55.26 11.60 -1.19
N HIS A 752 -55.00 12.42 -0.18
CA HIS A 752 -55.00 13.88 -0.27
C HIS A 752 -53.83 14.46 0.54
N MET A 753 -53.08 15.40 -0.04
CA MET A 753 -51.93 16.02 0.61
C MET A 753 -52.28 17.44 1.08
N ASP A 754 -51.74 17.86 2.22
CA ASP A 754 -52.01 19.20 2.81
C ASP A 754 -51.27 20.37 2.11
N ILE A 755 -50.65 20.11 0.95
CA ILE A 755 -49.99 21.10 0.10
C ILE A 755 -50.85 21.47 -1.12
N SER A 756 -51.19 22.75 -1.22
CA SER A 756 -51.55 23.42 -2.46
C SER A 756 -50.31 24.11 -3.02
N GLY A 757 -49.95 23.78 -4.26
CA GLY A 757 -48.74 24.32 -4.91
C GLY A 757 -48.82 24.19 -6.43
N THR A 758 -48.08 25.04 -7.14
CA THR A 758 -48.00 25.00 -8.60
C THR A 758 -47.28 23.73 -9.07
N ARG A 759 -47.97 22.92 -9.90
CA ARG A 759 -47.32 21.89 -10.71
C ARG A 759 -46.26 22.57 -11.59
N TYR A 760 -45.01 22.13 -11.52
CA TYR A 760 -43.98 22.62 -12.44
C TYR A 760 -44.22 21.99 -13.82
N ILE A 761 -44.73 22.80 -14.76
CA ILE A 761 -44.91 22.40 -16.16
C ILE A 761 -43.58 22.65 -16.88
N SER A 762 -42.84 21.58 -17.18
CA SER A 762 -41.78 21.64 -18.18
C SER A 762 -42.40 21.73 -19.57
N HIS A 763 -41.88 22.61 -20.43
CA HIS A 763 -42.39 22.80 -21.79
C HIS A 763 -41.95 21.70 -22.79
N THR A 764 -41.40 20.58 -22.30
CA THR A 764 -40.65 19.61 -23.10
C THR A 764 -41.17 18.16 -23.02
N GLN A 765 -42.21 17.86 -22.24
CA GLN A 765 -42.74 16.49 -22.11
C GLN A 765 -44.27 16.44 -22.25
N THR A 766 -44.73 15.71 -23.26
CA THR A 766 -46.15 15.54 -23.65
C THR A 766 -46.93 14.53 -22.79
N HIS A 767 -46.32 13.95 -21.76
CA HIS A 767 -47.00 13.03 -20.83
C HIS A 767 -47.62 13.78 -19.63
N MET A 768 -48.89 14.16 -19.77
CA MET A 768 -49.70 14.62 -18.65
C MET A 768 -49.89 13.51 -17.59
N ASN A 769 -49.13 13.55 -16.50
CA ASN A 769 -49.72 13.49 -15.15
C ASN A 769 -48.76 13.76 -13.97
N THR A 770 -47.45 13.56 -14.12
CA THR A 770 -46.49 13.53 -12.99
C THR A 770 -45.57 14.77 -12.90
N CYS A 771 -46.15 15.97 -12.89
CA CYS A 771 -45.40 17.18 -12.51
C CYS A 771 -45.16 17.17 -10.99
N PRO A 772 -43.91 17.30 -10.50
CA PRO A 772 -43.61 17.27 -9.07
C PRO A 772 -44.12 18.53 -8.33
N TYR A 773 -44.44 18.37 -7.04
CA TYR A 773 -44.74 19.49 -6.15
C TYR A 773 -43.45 19.98 -5.48
N VAL A 774 -43.11 21.26 -5.70
CA VAL A 774 -41.93 21.89 -5.08
C VAL A 774 -42.33 22.53 -3.75
N ILE A 775 -41.94 21.92 -2.63
CA ILE A 775 -42.12 22.49 -1.29
C ILE A 775 -41.00 23.51 -1.04
N ARG A 776 -41.36 24.68 -0.48
CA ARG A 776 -40.41 25.74 -0.10
C ARG A 776 -40.48 26.03 1.40
N SER A 777 -39.37 26.52 1.95
CA SER A 777 -39.29 27.07 3.32
C SER A 777 -40.41 28.11 3.55
N PRO A 778 -41.07 28.15 4.73
CA PRO A 778 -40.68 27.57 6.02
C PRO A 778 -41.33 26.22 6.39
N ARG A 779 -42.05 25.56 5.47
CA ARG A 779 -42.86 24.37 5.81
C ARG A 779 -42.00 23.11 6.00
N ARG A 780 -41.64 22.77 7.24
CA ARG A 780 -40.80 21.60 7.60
C ARG A 780 -41.53 20.24 7.56
N ARG A 781 -42.87 20.24 7.54
CA ARG A 781 -43.71 19.02 7.55
C ARG A 781 -44.76 19.02 6.45
N LEU A 782 -44.95 17.86 5.83
CA LEU A 782 -46.01 17.53 4.89
C LEU A 782 -46.94 16.50 5.54
N ALA A 783 -48.25 16.67 5.38
CA ALA A 783 -49.25 15.68 5.78
C ALA A 783 -49.95 15.05 4.57
N VAL A 784 -50.19 13.75 4.64
CA VAL A 784 -50.98 12.99 3.65
C VAL A 784 -52.14 12.31 4.38
N GLU A 785 -53.37 12.75 4.13
CA GLU A 785 -54.56 12.03 4.57
C GLU A 785 -54.88 10.92 3.56
N VAL A 786 -54.94 9.68 4.05
CA VAL A 786 -55.24 8.49 3.27
C VAL A 786 -56.50 7.84 3.82
N GLN A 787 -57.49 7.62 2.96
CA GLN A 787 -58.67 6.83 3.24
C GLN A 787 -58.58 5.54 2.44
N LEU A 788 -58.60 4.40 3.15
CA LEU A 788 -58.70 3.08 2.55
C LEU A 788 -60.08 2.52 2.90
N GLN A 789 -60.80 2.09 1.89
CA GLN A 789 -62.11 1.45 2.02
C GLN A 789 -62.05 0.09 1.32
N ASN A 790 -62.46 -0.97 2.02
CA ASN A 790 -62.87 -2.21 1.36
C ASN A 790 -64.38 -2.15 1.10
N ARG A 791 -64.83 -2.52 -0.10
CA ARG A 791 -66.25 -2.41 -0.51
C ARG A 791 -66.95 -3.76 -0.77
N LEU A 792 -66.18 -4.84 -0.89
CA LEU A 792 -66.68 -6.20 -1.06
C LEU A 792 -66.24 -7.06 0.16
N GLU A 793 -65.92 -8.34 -0.05
CA GLU A 793 -65.61 -9.30 1.01
C GLU A 793 -64.31 -9.00 1.75
N ASN A 794 -64.12 -9.63 2.91
CA ASN A 794 -63.05 -9.33 3.86
C ASN A 794 -61.65 -9.34 3.22
N ALA A 795 -60.99 -8.17 3.17
CA ALA A 795 -59.61 -8.06 2.75
C ALA A 795 -58.65 -8.38 3.93
N TYR A 796 -57.94 -9.50 3.83
CA TYR A 796 -57.02 -10.01 4.85
C TYR A 796 -55.55 -9.76 4.49
N ASN A 797 -54.72 -9.41 5.47
CA ASN A 797 -53.31 -9.01 5.28
C ASN A 797 -53.14 -7.78 4.37
N THR A 798 -54.16 -6.91 4.33
CA THR A 798 -54.17 -5.63 3.64
C THR A 798 -53.00 -4.76 4.12
N SER A 799 -52.18 -4.30 3.18
CA SER A 799 -51.03 -3.43 3.45
C SER A 799 -51.12 -2.14 2.62
N LEU A 800 -50.49 -1.07 3.11
CA LEU A 800 -50.45 0.23 2.47
C LEU A 800 -48.99 0.64 2.30
N THR A 801 -48.51 0.64 1.06
CA THR A 801 -47.15 1.07 0.72
C THR A 801 -47.16 2.52 0.26
N LEU A 802 -46.32 3.36 0.85
CA LEU A 802 -46.11 4.74 0.45
C LEU A 802 -44.72 4.90 -0.17
N HIS A 803 -44.65 5.33 -1.43
CA HIS A 803 -43.40 5.68 -2.09
C HIS A 803 -43.18 7.19 -2.04
N TYR A 804 -41.97 7.61 -1.69
CA TYR A 804 -41.57 9.02 -1.58
C TYR A 804 -40.10 9.20 -2.03
N SER A 805 -39.72 10.43 -2.38
CA SER A 805 -38.35 10.79 -2.77
C SER A 805 -37.37 10.63 -1.61
N ARG A 806 -36.09 10.33 -1.90
CA ARG A 806 -35.01 10.17 -0.90
C ARG A 806 -34.90 11.35 0.09
N ASN A 807 -35.33 12.55 -0.29
CA ASN A 807 -35.25 13.78 0.51
C ASN A 807 -36.42 13.97 1.51
N LEU A 808 -37.28 12.95 1.69
CA LEU A 808 -38.38 12.94 2.65
C LEU A 808 -38.21 11.76 3.60
N HIS A 809 -38.46 11.98 4.90
CA HIS A 809 -38.48 10.91 5.89
C HIS A 809 -39.88 10.71 6.47
N PHE A 810 -40.31 9.44 6.57
CA PHE A 810 -41.53 9.09 7.29
C PHE A 810 -41.35 9.40 8.78
N SER A 811 -42.28 10.20 9.33
CA SER A 811 -42.20 10.74 10.69
C SER A 811 -43.21 10.11 11.64
N SER A 812 -44.49 10.02 11.24
CA SER A 812 -45.54 9.39 12.05
C SER A 812 -46.82 9.06 11.28
N LEU A 813 -47.63 8.18 11.85
CA LEU A 813 -48.97 7.80 11.40
C LEU A 813 -49.98 8.06 12.53
N SER A 814 -51.11 8.68 12.20
CA SER A 814 -52.27 8.82 13.08
C SER A 814 -53.53 8.24 12.44
N ILE A 815 -54.50 7.81 13.26
CA ILE A 815 -55.77 7.22 12.81
C ILE A 815 -56.92 8.15 13.21
N ARG A 816 -57.79 8.50 12.26
CA ARG A 816 -58.98 9.33 12.45
C ARG A 816 -60.24 8.46 12.33
N VAL A 817 -60.84 8.13 13.47
CA VAL A 817 -62.13 7.41 13.53
C VAL A 817 -63.28 8.43 13.49
N ARG A 818 -64.28 8.20 12.64
CA ARG A 818 -65.55 8.96 12.66
C ARG A 818 -66.60 8.20 13.49
N ASN A 819 -67.01 8.75 14.62
CA ASN A 819 -68.22 8.30 15.31
C ASN A 819 -69.46 8.86 14.59
N THR A 820 -70.18 8.01 13.87
CA THR A 820 -71.51 8.33 13.33
C THR A 820 -72.59 7.96 14.34
N HIS A 821 -73.09 8.94 15.10
CA HIS A 821 -74.28 8.75 15.93
C HIS A 821 -75.56 8.80 15.07
N THR A 822 -76.32 7.70 15.07
CA THR A 822 -77.71 7.64 14.62
C THR A 822 -78.52 6.84 15.64
N PRO A 823 -79.68 7.32 16.13
CA PRO A 823 -80.47 6.63 17.14
C PRO A 823 -81.19 5.40 16.56
N HIS A 824 -81.43 4.40 17.42
CA HIS A 824 -82.02 3.12 17.01
C HIS A 824 -83.49 3.23 16.56
N THR A 825 -83.80 2.56 15.45
CA THR A 825 -85.09 1.88 15.20
C THR A 825 -84.80 0.55 14.47
N THR A 826 -85.71 -0.41 14.55
CA THR A 826 -85.43 -1.83 14.27
C THR A 826 -85.91 -2.29 12.88
N GLN A 827 -85.02 -2.87 12.07
CA GLN A 827 -85.11 -4.26 11.52
C GLN A 827 -84.04 -4.58 10.44
N THR A 828 -83.56 -5.83 10.45
CA THR A 828 -82.99 -6.66 9.34
C THR A 828 -81.93 -6.12 8.35
N HIS A 829 -80.80 -6.85 8.28
CA HIS A 829 -79.87 -7.05 7.15
C HIS A 829 -79.35 -5.86 6.32
N THR A 830 -78.06 -5.54 6.54
CA THR A 830 -77.07 -5.11 5.51
C THR A 830 -75.65 -5.25 6.10
N PRO A 831 -74.59 -5.47 5.29
CA PRO A 831 -73.22 -5.57 5.80
C PRO A 831 -72.65 -4.19 6.18
N HIS A 832 -71.85 -4.12 7.25
CA HIS A 832 -71.23 -2.87 7.72
C HIS A 832 -69.93 -2.54 6.98
N THR A 833 -69.94 -1.51 6.14
CA THR A 833 -68.71 -0.97 5.53
C THR A 833 -67.91 -0.15 6.53
N HIS A 834 -66.79 -0.68 7.03
CA HIS A 834 -65.85 0.08 7.85
C HIS A 834 -64.93 0.97 7.00
N THR A 835 -65.11 2.29 7.08
CA THR A 835 -64.17 3.27 6.49
C THR A 835 -63.18 3.76 7.54
N HIS A 836 -61.88 3.54 7.31
CA HIS A 836 -60.81 4.11 8.13
C HIS A 836 -60.14 5.29 7.40
N LYS A 837 -59.91 6.39 8.13
CA LYS A 837 -59.06 7.51 7.69
C LYS A 837 -57.77 7.51 8.49
N HIS A 838 -56.67 7.76 7.80
CA HIS A 838 -55.33 7.83 8.33
C HIS A 838 -54.72 9.18 7.96
N THR A 839 -53.89 9.75 8.81
CA THR A 839 -53.11 10.95 8.49
C THR A 839 -51.64 10.67 8.79
N LEU A 840 -50.86 10.61 7.73
CA LEU A 840 -49.41 10.37 7.72
C LEU A 840 -48.69 11.72 7.76
N HIS A 841 -47.56 11.79 8.44
CA HIS A 841 -46.67 12.95 8.47
C HIS A 841 -45.26 12.57 8.01
N THR A 842 -44.65 13.47 7.25
CA THR A 842 -43.26 13.38 6.78
C THR A 842 -42.50 14.66 7.12
N ASP A 843 -41.23 14.52 7.51
CA ASP A 843 -40.32 15.62 7.85
C ASP A 843 -39.33 15.89 6.70
N LEU A 844 -38.93 17.16 6.56
CA LEU A 844 -37.93 17.65 5.61
C LEU A 844 -36.64 18.04 6.34
N GLN A 845 -35.51 17.50 5.88
CA GLN A 845 -34.19 17.74 6.48
C GLN A 845 -33.58 19.09 6.08
N HIS A 846 -32.83 19.69 7.01
CA HIS A 846 -31.96 20.85 6.76
C HIS A 846 -30.95 20.94 7.92
N GLU A 847 -29.67 20.63 7.67
CA GLU A 847 -28.61 20.71 8.69
C GLU A 847 -27.74 21.96 8.51
N PRO A 848 -27.16 22.44 9.62
CA PRO A 848 -25.75 22.81 9.66
C PRO A 848 -25.02 22.30 10.93
N ASP A 849 -23.74 21.93 10.79
CA ASP A 849 -22.87 21.47 11.88
C ASP A 849 -22.44 22.56 12.89
N ASN A 850 -22.07 22.15 14.12
CA ASN A 850 -20.68 22.25 14.67
C ASN A 850 -20.55 22.14 16.22
N PHE A 851 -19.83 21.10 16.71
CA PHE A 851 -18.97 21.00 17.93
C PHE A 851 -19.54 21.43 19.34
N ILE A 852 -18.92 21.23 20.54
CA ILE A 852 -17.57 20.87 21.04
C ILE A 852 -17.60 19.82 22.21
N LEU A 853 -16.47 19.09 22.33
CA LEU A 853 -15.89 18.14 23.32
C LEU A 853 -16.29 18.07 24.84
N SER A 854 -15.84 16.94 25.45
CA SER A 854 -15.90 16.41 26.85
C SER A 854 -14.68 16.84 27.74
N PRO A 855 -14.36 16.38 29.02
CA PRO A 855 -14.59 15.05 29.69
C PRO A 855 -14.91 15.07 31.25
N PRO A 856 -14.33 14.26 32.22
CA PRO A 856 -15.06 13.55 33.32
C PRO A 856 -14.56 13.96 34.76
N PRO A 857 -14.44 13.16 35.89
CA PRO A 857 -14.86 11.78 36.27
C PRO A 857 -15.35 11.53 37.76
N SER A 858 -15.51 10.24 38.15
CA SER A 858 -15.52 9.65 39.54
C SER A 858 -16.79 9.79 40.42
N LEU A 859 -17.10 8.93 41.43
CA LEU A 859 -16.37 7.83 42.10
C LEU A 859 -17.33 6.82 42.83
N SER A 860 -17.04 5.50 42.84
CA SER A 860 -17.54 4.40 43.74
C SER A 860 -19.06 4.11 43.88
N SER A 861 -19.57 2.87 44.03
CA SER A 861 -19.08 1.46 43.96
C SER A 861 -20.34 0.53 43.83
N SER A 862 -20.40 -0.81 43.94
CA SER A 862 -19.47 -1.90 44.37
C SER A 862 -19.78 -3.25 43.64
N LEU A 863 -19.96 -4.37 44.36
CA LEU A 863 -20.08 -5.79 43.91
C LEU A 863 -20.94 -6.59 44.94
N PRO A 864 -21.48 -7.81 44.66
CA PRO A 864 -20.98 -8.83 43.71
C PRO A 864 -22.01 -9.44 42.72
N PHE A 865 -21.51 -10.34 41.88
CA PHE A 865 -22.31 -11.25 41.04
C PHE A 865 -22.80 -12.47 41.83
N ASP A 866 -23.94 -13.01 41.44
CA ASP A 866 -24.31 -14.40 41.70
C ASP A 866 -24.98 -15.00 40.44
N VAL A 867 -24.71 -16.28 40.13
CA VAL A 867 -25.01 -16.86 38.81
C VAL A 867 -26.27 -17.70 38.84
N SER A 868 -27.27 -17.31 38.05
CA SER A 868 -28.37 -18.20 37.66
C SER A 868 -28.71 -18.01 36.18
N ILE A 869 -28.69 -19.10 35.41
CA ILE A 869 -28.84 -19.09 33.95
C ILE A 869 -30.20 -19.71 33.55
N PRO A 870 -31.17 -18.91 33.09
CA PRO A 870 -32.36 -19.41 32.42
C PRO A 870 -32.20 -19.31 30.89
N ILE A 871 -31.92 -20.43 30.23
CA ILE A 871 -32.01 -20.51 28.76
C ILE A 871 -33.49 -20.53 28.37
N PHE A 872 -33.97 -19.49 27.70
CA PHE A 872 -35.35 -19.41 27.22
C PHE A 872 -35.47 -19.66 25.71
N LEU A 873 -36.21 -20.71 25.37
CA LEU A 873 -36.90 -20.82 24.09
C LEU A 873 -38.28 -20.16 24.22
N SER A 874 -38.63 -19.25 23.31
CA SER A 874 -39.93 -18.59 23.28
C SER A 874 -40.71 -18.92 22.01
N LEU A 875 -42.01 -19.13 22.17
CA LEU A 875 -42.98 -18.72 21.15
C LEU A 875 -43.69 -17.47 21.70
N SER A 876 -43.48 -16.35 21.03
CA SER A 876 -44.08 -15.08 21.39
C SER A 876 -45.54 -15.01 20.94
N PHE A 877 -46.45 -15.46 21.80
CA PHE A 877 -47.81 -14.92 21.80
C PHE A 877 -47.77 -13.48 22.36
N PRO A 878 -48.41 -12.49 21.71
CA PRO A 878 -48.54 -11.16 22.28
C PRO A 878 -49.57 -11.18 23.43
N LEU A 879 -49.07 -11.34 24.66
CA LEU A 879 -49.83 -11.25 25.89
C LEU A 879 -50.29 -9.80 26.14
N SER A 880 -51.51 -9.47 25.73
CA SER A 880 -52.15 -8.20 26.08
C SER A 880 -52.95 -8.33 27.39
N ARG A 881 -52.39 -7.80 28.48
CA ARG A 881 -53.15 -7.44 29.69
C ARG A 881 -52.38 -6.46 30.59
N ARG A 882 -52.64 -5.15 30.44
CA ARG A 882 -52.44 -4.17 31.53
C ARG A 882 -53.14 -2.83 31.27
N ILE A 883 -54.00 -2.45 32.21
CA ILE A 883 -54.30 -1.12 32.73
C ILE A 883 -54.62 -1.37 34.23
N PRO A 884 -54.31 -0.50 35.20
CA PRO A 884 -53.45 0.69 35.20
C PRO A 884 -51.98 0.31 35.56
N SER A 885 -51.06 1.21 35.91
CA SER A 885 -51.11 2.67 36.14
C SER A 885 -49.93 3.37 35.46
#